data_AF-A0A1M3KZL1-F1
#
_entry.id   AF-A0A1M3KZL1-F1
#
_cell.length_a   1.000
_cell.length_b   1.000
_cell.length_c   1.000
_cell.angle_alpha   90.00
_cell.angle_beta   90.00
_cell.angle_gamma   90.00
#
_symmetry.space_group_name_H-M   'P 1'
#
loop_
_entity.id
_entity.type
_entity.pdbx_description
1 polymer ?
#
loop_
_entity_poly.entity_id
_entity_poly.type
_entity_poly.pdbx_seq_one_letter_code
_entity_poly.pdbx_strand_id
1 'polypeptide(L)'
;MKIVRFILFVTFLSVIPHMIFSQEYRTGIEEKDYVAYLFTYFTGNQVEEEAIHYAISADGYNYFSLNNNKPVVDSKIISSTGGVRDPHLLRSEDGKSFYMVVTDMTSSEGWDSNRAMILMKSDDLINWTSSIINIQKKYSGQDDLKRVWAPQTVYDPEVGKYMVYWSMKHGEGEDVIYYAYANNDFSDLVGEPKQLFFPSNGKSCIDADIVLKGGVFYMFYKTEGHGNGIKLATTTSLTSGRWTEHEGYKQQTSDAVEGSSVFRMINTDTYILMYDVYMKGKYQFCESTDLESFKVIDHEISMDFHPRHGSVIPITKKELESLIDKWGKPESYPLIPNNPVLAGYYADPDVLYSNKTQKYYIYPTSDGFDGWGGYYFKTFSSDNLKDWKDEGVILNLKNNVSWANGNAWAPCIIEKKVGNDYKYYYYFSGGKDGGSKKIGIAVADDPSGPFLDSGSPLIDFKPKGVDGGQEIDPDVFCDPKTGKNYIYWGNGYMAGAELNADMISLKKKTIKVMTPDNTFREAVYVFYRKGLYYFLWSEDDTGSANYKVRYATAKSPLGQLTIPSDNIVIMKDDSKAIFGTGHNSVLQIPGKDEWYIVYHRISRPDGIEKVYPGTSREVCMDRLEFEKDGSIRRVIPSL
;
A
#
# COMPACT_ATOMS: atom_id res chain seq x y z
N MET A 1 -0.28 -76.16 -17.11
CA MET A 1 0.54 -75.10 -17.74
C MET A 1 0.33 -73.84 -16.93
N LYS A 2 1.36 -73.39 -16.19
CA LYS A 2 1.29 -72.31 -15.20
C LYS A 2 1.22 -70.94 -15.90
N ILE A 3 0.23 -70.11 -15.55
CA ILE A 3 0.20 -68.69 -15.93
C ILE A 3 0.57 -67.89 -14.68
N VAL A 4 1.77 -67.32 -14.70
CA VAL A 4 2.28 -66.39 -13.70
C VAL A 4 1.78 -65.00 -14.06
N ARG A 5 1.00 -64.35 -13.17
CA ARG A 5 0.64 -62.94 -13.28
C ARG A 5 1.78 -62.10 -12.69
N PHE A 6 2.48 -61.37 -13.55
CA PHE A 6 3.38 -60.29 -13.15
C PHE A 6 2.54 -59.05 -12.84
N ILE A 7 2.56 -58.57 -11.60
CA ILE A 7 2.03 -57.25 -11.23
C ILE A 7 3.21 -56.28 -11.28
N LEU A 8 3.19 -55.38 -12.26
CA LEU A 8 4.17 -54.32 -12.43
C LEU A 8 3.75 -53.14 -11.55
N PHE A 9 4.41 -52.93 -10.41
CA PHE A 9 4.27 -51.73 -9.60
C PHE A 9 5.14 -50.63 -10.22
N VAL A 10 4.53 -49.72 -10.98
CA VAL A 10 5.20 -48.51 -11.46
C VAL A 10 5.04 -47.44 -10.40
N THR A 11 6.09 -47.22 -9.60
CA THR A 11 6.19 -46.06 -8.72
C THR A 11 6.64 -44.86 -9.55
N PHE A 12 5.70 -43.98 -9.90
CA PHE A 12 6.02 -42.67 -10.45
C PHE A 12 6.60 -41.79 -9.32
N LEU A 13 7.93 -41.71 -9.22
CA LEU A 13 8.57 -40.61 -8.50
C LEU A 13 8.54 -39.38 -9.40
N SER A 14 7.51 -38.54 -9.24
CA SER A 14 7.51 -37.19 -9.79
C SER A 14 8.44 -36.31 -8.94
N VAL A 15 9.72 -36.28 -9.31
CA VAL A 15 10.63 -35.23 -8.85
C VAL A 15 10.27 -33.98 -9.64
N ILE A 16 9.35 -33.16 -9.11
CA ILE A 16 9.12 -31.81 -9.60
C ILE A 16 10.29 -30.97 -9.06
N PRO A 17 11.21 -30.47 -9.91
CA PRO A 17 12.19 -29.50 -9.44
C PRO A 17 11.41 -28.26 -9.02
N HIS A 18 11.36 -27.99 -7.72
CA HIS A 18 10.98 -26.67 -7.24
C HIS A 18 12.07 -25.70 -7.73
N MET A 19 11.83 -25.06 -8.87
CA MET A 19 12.50 -23.81 -9.17
C MET A 19 12.05 -22.82 -8.09
N ILE A 20 12.85 -22.70 -7.04
CA ILE A 20 12.75 -21.60 -6.09
C ILE A 20 13.20 -20.37 -6.88
N PHE A 21 12.26 -19.73 -7.56
CA PHE A 21 12.45 -18.33 -7.94
C PHE A 21 12.60 -17.58 -6.62
N SER A 22 13.78 -17.00 -6.38
CA SER A 22 13.95 -16.00 -5.32
C SER A 22 12.88 -14.95 -5.57
N GLN A 23 11.90 -14.83 -4.67
CA GLN A 23 10.91 -13.77 -4.72
C GLN A 23 11.68 -12.44 -4.78
N GLU A 24 11.67 -11.82 -5.95
CA GLU A 24 12.26 -10.50 -6.09
C GLU A 24 11.40 -9.50 -5.32
N TYR A 25 12.08 -8.54 -4.72
CA TYR A 25 11.43 -7.50 -3.93
C TYR A 25 10.54 -6.65 -4.86
N ARG A 26 9.22 -6.77 -4.72
CA ARG A 26 8.29 -5.82 -5.34
C ARG A 26 8.22 -4.59 -4.44
N THR A 27 9.03 -3.58 -4.74
CA THR A 27 8.76 -2.22 -4.28
C THR A 27 7.52 -1.70 -5.00
N GLY A 28 6.52 -1.21 -4.28
CA GLY A 28 5.37 -0.56 -4.91
C GLY A 28 4.24 -0.29 -3.92
N ILE A 29 3.30 0.54 -4.35
CA ILE A 29 2.01 0.71 -3.69
C ILE A 29 1.21 -0.58 -3.93
N GLU A 30 0.73 -1.20 -2.88
CA GLU A 30 -0.19 -2.33 -2.97
C GLU A 30 -1.62 -1.89 -2.67
N GLU A 31 -2.59 -2.75 -2.99
CA GLU A 31 -4.00 -2.47 -2.72
C GLU A 31 -4.27 -2.09 -1.26
N LYS A 32 -3.62 -2.78 -0.31
CA LYS A 32 -3.74 -2.50 1.12
C LYS A 32 -3.28 -1.09 1.52
N ASP A 33 -2.49 -0.41 0.69
CA ASP A 33 -1.97 0.93 0.98
C ASP A 33 -2.99 2.02 0.55
N TYR A 34 -4.05 1.64 -0.17
CA TYR A 34 -5.14 2.54 -0.52
C TYR A 34 -6.12 2.70 0.66
N VAL A 35 -6.47 3.96 0.93
CA VAL A 35 -7.36 4.31 2.06
C VAL A 35 -8.56 5.17 1.65
N ALA A 36 -8.58 5.62 0.40
CA ALA A 36 -9.59 6.52 -0.14
C ALA A 36 -9.61 6.45 -1.66
N TYR A 37 -10.53 7.21 -2.26
CA TYR A 37 -10.69 7.40 -3.68
C TYR A 37 -10.59 8.87 -4.06
N LEU A 38 -10.05 9.13 -5.25
CA LEU A 38 -10.08 10.42 -5.92
C LEU A 38 -10.99 10.32 -7.15
N PHE A 39 -12.05 11.11 -7.16
CA PHE A 39 -12.93 11.30 -8.32
C PHE A 39 -12.51 12.58 -9.05
N THR A 40 -12.11 12.44 -10.31
CA THR A 40 -11.84 13.54 -11.24
C THR A 40 -13.00 13.72 -12.22
N TYR A 41 -13.53 14.94 -12.37
CA TYR A 41 -14.73 15.23 -13.17
C TYR A 41 -14.72 16.67 -13.72
N PHE A 42 -15.71 17.03 -14.54
CA PHE A 42 -16.10 18.41 -14.85
C PHE A 42 -17.60 18.62 -14.53
N THR A 43 -18.12 19.85 -14.62
CA THR A 43 -19.44 20.16 -14.02
C THR A 43 -20.55 20.50 -15.01
N GLY A 44 -20.24 20.83 -16.27
CA GLY A 44 -21.27 21.35 -17.17
C GLY A 44 -20.79 21.73 -18.56
N ASN A 45 -21.50 22.66 -19.20
CA ASN A 45 -21.28 23.05 -20.60
C ASN A 45 -20.98 24.55 -20.76
N GLN A 46 -21.03 25.34 -19.69
CA GLN A 46 -20.41 26.67 -19.73
C GLN A 46 -18.89 26.53 -19.72
N VAL A 47 -18.17 27.46 -20.35
CA VAL A 47 -16.70 27.39 -20.46
C VAL A 47 -16.03 27.28 -19.08
N GLU A 48 -16.59 27.96 -18.07
CA GLU A 48 -16.15 27.89 -16.68
C GLU A 48 -16.46 26.56 -15.97
N GLU A 49 -17.42 25.79 -16.48
CA GLU A 49 -17.81 24.45 -15.98
C GLU A 49 -17.04 23.32 -16.69
N GLU A 50 -16.44 23.63 -17.84
CA GLU A 50 -15.54 22.77 -18.64
C GLU A 50 -14.11 22.87 -18.09
N ALA A 51 -13.97 22.40 -16.86
CA ALA A 51 -12.73 22.43 -16.11
C ALA A 51 -12.57 21.18 -15.24
N ILE A 52 -11.33 20.86 -14.86
CA ILE A 52 -11.02 19.68 -14.04
C ILE A 52 -11.31 20.00 -12.58
N HIS A 53 -12.14 19.17 -11.95
CA HIS A 53 -12.50 19.22 -10.52
C HIS A 53 -12.12 17.91 -9.84
N TYR A 54 -11.92 17.97 -8.52
CA TYR A 54 -11.66 16.81 -7.67
C TYR A 54 -12.69 16.65 -6.57
N ALA A 55 -12.98 15.40 -6.22
CA ALA A 55 -13.67 15.00 -5.00
C ALA A 55 -12.99 13.77 -4.39
N ILE A 56 -13.10 13.62 -3.08
CA ILE A 56 -12.54 12.49 -2.33
C ILE A 56 -13.64 11.67 -1.67
N SER A 57 -13.41 10.37 -1.56
CA SER A 57 -14.29 9.45 -0.82
C SER A 57 -13.46 8.51 0.04
N ALA A 58 -13.87 8.25 1.27
CA ALA A 58 -13.19 7.29 2.14
C ALA A 58 -13.64 5.85 1.90
N ASP A 59 -14.79 5.65 1.25
CA ASP A 59 -15.48 4.36 1.15
C ASP A 59 -15.91 4.01 -0.27
N GLY A 60 -15.81 4.93 -1.23
CA GLY A 60 -16.28 4.74 -2.61
C GLY A 60 -17.78 5.00 -2.81
N TYR A 61 -18.49 5.40 -1.75
CA TYR A 61 -19.93 5.66 -1.77
C TYR A 61 -20.27 7.12 -1.45
N ASN A 62 -19.55 7.74 -0.52
CA ASN A 62 -19.78 9.11 -0.06
C ASN A 62 -18.64 10.02 -0.56
N TYR A 63 -18.95 10.92 -1.50
CA TYR A 63 -17.96 11.79 -2.13
C TYR A 63 -18.13 13.25 -1.71
N PHE A 64 -16.99 13.89 -1.43
CA PHE A 64 -16.93 15.28 -1.00
C PHE A 64 -16.02 16.07 -1.93
N SER A 65 -16.52 17.14 -2.52
CA SER A 65 -15.77 17.99 -3.43
C SER A 65 -14.60 18.67 -2.70
N LEU A 66 -13.44 18.66 -3.34
CA LEU A 66 -12.29 19.44 -2.90
C LEU A 66 -12.39 20.87 -3.44
N ASN A 67 -11.60 21.78 -2.85
CA ASN A 67 -11.47 23.17 -3.31
C ASN A 67 -12.81 23.94 -3.36
N ASN A 68 -13.79 23.57 -2.53
CA ASN A 68 -15.16 24.09 -2.58
C ASN A 68 -15.80 23.94 -3.97
N ASN A 69 -15.56 22.79 -4.61
CA ASN A 69 -16.00 22.48 -5.97
C ASN A 69 -15.55 23.52 -7.02
N LYS A 70 -14.37 24.12 -6.83
CA LYS A 70 -13.72 24.96 -7.85
C LYS A 70 -12.69 24.13 -8.64
N PRO A 71 -12.38 24.53 -9.89
CA PRO A 71 -11.36 23.87 -10.68
C PRO A 71 -10.02 23.71 -9.96
N VAL A 72 -9.39 22.56 -10.12
CA VAL A 72 -8.05 22.26 -9.55
C VAL A 72 -6.91 22.63 -10.50
N VAL A 73 -7.22 22.80 -11.79
CA VAL A 73 -6.31 23.28 -12.84
C VAL A 73 -7.03 24.37 -13.64
N ASP A 74 -6.32 25.44 -14.00
CA ASP A 74 -6.86 26.49 -14.88
C ASP A 74 -6.84 26.00 -16.34
N SER A 75 -8.03 25.70 -16.88
CA SER A 75 -8.21 25.25 -18.26
C SER A 75 -7.53 26.17 -19.28
N LYS A 76 -7.49 27.48 -19.04
CA LYS A 76 -6.92 28.47 -19.99
C LYS A 76 -5.41 28.32 -20.19
N ILE A 77 -4.72 27.66 -19.25
CA ILE A 77 -3.28 27.44 -19.32
C ILE A 77 -2.97 26.18 -20.12
N ILE A 78 -3.85 25.18 -20.08
CA ILE A 78 -3.60 23.84 -20.64
C ILE A 78 -4.33 23.56 -21.95
N SER A 79 -5.40 24.30 -22.24
CA SER A 79 -6.30 24.08 -23.38
C SER A 79 -6.08 25.08 -24.50
N SER A 80 -6.19 24.62 -25.75
CA SER A 80 -6.18 25.51 -26.92
C SER A 80 -7.53 26.18 -27.18
N THR A 81 -8.63 25.64 -26.64
CA THR A 81 -9.98 26.21 -26.75
C THR A 81 -10.41 27.02 -25.53
N GLY A 82 -9.74 26.83 -24.39
CA GLY A 82 -10.03 27.48 -23.12
C GLY A 82 -10.84 26.61 -22.15
N GLY A 83 -11.36 25.46 -22.59
CA GLY A 83 -12.14 24.49 -21.83
C GLY A 83 -11.61 23.07 -21.97
N VAL A 84 -11.85 22.24 -20.95
CA VAL A 84 -11.49 20.82 -20.93
C VAL A 84 -12.63 19.95 -20.41
N ARG A 85 -12.77 18.75 -20.98
CA ARG A 85 -13.84 17.81 -20.65
C ARG A 85 -13.31 16.39 -20.50
N ASP A 86 -14.14 15.52 -19.95
CA ASP A 86 -13.94 14.07 -19.93
C ASP A 86 -12.59 13.63 -19.30
N PRO A 87 -12.23 14.11 -18.10
CA PRO A 87 -10.97 13.74 -17.48
C PRO A 87 -10.93 12.25 -17.10
N HIS A 88 -9.90 11.57 -17.60
CA HIS A 88 -9.55 10.23 -17.18
C HIS A 88 -8.16 10.23 -16.50
N LEU A 89 -8.12 9.76 -15.26
CA LEU A 89 -6.94 9.71 -14.41
C LEU A 89 -6.47 8.25 -14.22
N LEU A 90 -5.17 8.02 -14.36
CA LEU A 90 -4.53 6.72 -14.19
C LEU A 90 -3.26 6.84 -13.33
N ARG A 91 -3.04 5.91 -12.41
CA ARG A 91 -1.74 5.75 -11.72
C ARG A 91 -0.79 4.93 -12.59
N SER A 92 0.48 5.32 -12.66
CA SER A 92 1.51 4.53 -13.35
C SER A 92 1.70 3.15 -12.70
N GLU A 93 2.07 2.16 -13.51
CA GLU A 93 2.35 0.77 -13.10
C GLU A 93 3.46 0.68 -12.04
N ASP A 94 4.41 1.63 -12.02
CA ASP A 94 5.46 1.70 -10.99
C ASP A 94 5.02 2.47 -9.72
N GLY A 95 3.80 3.01 -9.71
CA GLY A 95 3.19 3.74 -8.60
C GLY A 95 3.76 5.14 -8.33
N LYS A 96 4.67 5.65 -9.17
CA LYS A 96 5.39 6.90 -8.90
C LYS A 96 4.75 8.16 -9.48
N SER A 97 3.98 8.02 -10.56
CA SER A 97 3.39 9.12 -11.29
C SER A 97 1.91 8.86 -11.56
N PHE A 98 1.23 9.92 -11.98
CA PHE A 98 -0.15 9.93 -12.41
C PHE A 98 -0.22 10.53 -13.81
N TYR A 99 -1.08 9.94 -14.63
CA TYR A 99 -1.37 10.37 -15.98
C TYR A 99 -2.83 10.78 -16.06
N MET A 100 -3.09 11.94 -16.64
CA MET A 100 -4.44 12.38 -16.93
C MET A 100 -4.54 12.73 -18.41
N VAL A 101 -5.65 12.34 -19.03
CA VAL A 101 -6.01 12.78 -20.38
C VAL A 101 -7.37 13.43 -20.34
N VAL A 102 -7.55 14.49 -21.13
CA VAL A 102 -8.80 15.26 -21.25
C VAL A 102 -9.05 15.66 -22.69
N THR A 103 -10.32 15.82 -23.05
CA THR A 103 -10.76 16.44 -24.30
C THR A 103 -10.47 17.95 -24.26
N ASP A 104 -9.77 18.49 -25.26
CA ASP A 104 -9.49 19.95 -25.38
C ASP A 104 -10.63 20.68 -26.11
N MET A 105 -11.70 21.00 -25.39
CA MET A 105 -12.95 21.44 -26.02
C MET A 105 -13.69 22.50 -25.21
N THR A 106 -14.30 23.42 -25.95
CA THR A 106 -15.34 24.32 -25.44
C THR A 106 -16.65 24.09 -26.19
N SER A 107 -17.70 23.63 -25.52
CA SER A 107 -18.96 23.24 -26.19
C SER A 107 -19.72 24.43 -26.80
N SER A 108 -19.46 25.67 -26.34
CA SER A 108 -20.00 26.89 -26.96
C SER A 108 -19.50 27.11 -28.39
N GLU A 109 -18.39 26.47 -28.79
CA GLU A 109 -17.88 26.49 -30.17
C GLU A 109 -18.52 25.40 -31.06
N GLY A 110 -19.44 24.61 -30.51
CA GLY A 110 -20.12 23.50 -31.18
C GLY A 110 -19.43 22.15 -30.97
N TRP A 111 -20.11 21.06 -31.36
CA TRP A 111 -19.64 19.70 -31.10
C TRP A 111 -18.55 19.19 -32.08
N ASP A 112 -18.31 19.91 -33.17
CA ASP A 112 -17.27 19.59 -34.17
C ASP A 112 -16.09 20.60 -34.14
N SER A 113 -15.98 21.36 -33.04
CA SER A 113 -14.92 22.36 -32.84
C SER A 113 -13.60 21.76 -32.37
N ASN A 114 -13.64 20.61 -31.72
CA ASN A 114 -12.48 19.98 -31.08
C ASN A 114 -11.69 19.07 -32.04
N ARG A 115 -10.36 19.13 -32.01
CA ARG A 115 -9.46 18.22 -32.78
C ARG A 115 -8.27 17.76 -31.95
N ALA A 116 -8.33 17.96 -30.64
CA ALA A 116 -7.20 17.81 -29.76
C ALA A 116 -7.58 17.15 -28.44
N MET A 117 -6.60 16.50 -27.85
CA MET A 117 -6.63 16.04 -26.47
C MET A 117 -5.45 16.68 -25.73
N ILE A 118 -5.51 16.71 -24.40
CA ILE A 118 -4.37 17.11 -23.57
C ILE A 118 -3.90 15.89 -22.79
N LEU A 119 -2.60 15.63 -22.85
CA LEU A 119 -1.91 14.67 -21.98
C LEU A 119 -1.32 15.43 -20.81
N MET A 120 -1.48 14.92 -19.60
CA MET A 120 -0.99 15.52 -18.38
C MET A 120 -0.28 14.48 -17.51
N LYS A 121 0.78 14.93 -16.83
CA LYS A 121 1.57 14.11 -15.89
C LYS A 121 1.78 14.85 -14.57
N SER A 122 1.69 14.13 -13.47
CA SER A 122 1.99 14.60 -12.11
C SER A 122 2.65 13.49 -11.28
N ASP A 123 3.45 13.86 -10.28
CA ASP A 123 3.99 12.92 -9.28
C ASP A 123 3.26 13.04 -7.92
N ASP A 124 2.33 13.99 -7.78
CA ASP A 124 1.69 14.34 -6.51
C ASP A 124 0.19 14.68 -6.60
N LEU A 125 -0.43 14.48 -7.77
CA LEU A 125 -1.83 14.83 -8.10
C LEU A 125 -2.15 16.34 -8.06
N ILE A 126 -1.20 17.19 -7.70
CA ILE A 126 -1.42 18.63 -7.48
C ILE A 126 -0.76 19.44 -8.59
N ASN A 127 0.50 19.13 -8.88
CA ASN A 127 1.32 19.85 -9.85
C ASN A 127 1.36 19.05 -11.15
N TRP A 128 0.85 19.67 -12.22
CA TRP A 128 0.67 19.01 -13.52
C TRP A 128 1.52 19.67 -14.59
N THR A 129 2.27 18.86 -15.34
CA THR A 129 2.74 19.22 -16.68
C THR A 129 1.70 18.80 -17.71
N SER A 130 1.56 19.55 -18.81
CA SER A 130 0.58 19.27 -19.86
C SER A 130 1.14 19.44 -21.27
N SER A 131 0.56 18.73 -22.23
CA SER A 131 0.88 18.80 -23.65
C SER A 131 -0.39 18.63 -24.50
N ILE A 132 -0.60 19.53 -25.46
CA ILE A 132 -1.76 19.50 -26.36
C ILE A 132 -1.40 18.66 -27.60
N ILE A 133 -2.17 17.61 -27.85
CA ILE A 133 -2.04 16.75 -29.02
C ILE A 133 -3.19 17.02 -29.97
N ASN A 134 -2.96 17.90 -30.95
CA ASN A 134 -3.91 18.16 -32.02
C ASN A 134 -3.73 17.12 -33.14
N ILE A 135 -4.66 16.17 -33.24
CA ILE A 135 -4.59 15.03 -34.17
C ILE A 135 -4.57 15.51 -35.62
N GLN A 136 -5.42 16.48 -35.96
CA GLN A 136 -5.50 17.02 -37.32
C GLN A 136 -4.17 17.66 -37.77
N LYS A 137 -3.49 18.38 -36.87
CA LYS A 137 -2.20 19.02 -37.19
C LYS A 137 -1.02 18.05 -37.16
N LYS A 138 -1.07 17.04 -36.28
CA LYS A 138 0.05 16.13 -36.04
C LYS A 138 0.19 15.06 -37.13
N TYR A 139 -0.93 14.56 -37.65
CA TYR A 139 -0.94 13.44 -38.59
C TYR A 139 -1.51 13.83 -39.95
N SER A 140 -0.93 13.29 -41.03
CA SER A 140 -1.46 13.47 -42.38
C SER A 140 -2.79 12.73 -42.58
N GLY A 141 -3.62 13.21 -43.50
CA GLY A 141 -4.88 12.55 -43.87
C GLY A 141 -6.02 12.74 -42.87
N GLN A 142 -5.94 13.80 -42.05
CA GLN A 142 -6.94 14.15 -41.03
C GLN A 142 -7.74 15.42 -41.41
N ASP A 143 -7.76 15.77 -42.70
CA ASP A 143 -8.33 17.04 -43.18
C ASP A 143 -9.84 17.16 -42.90
N ASP A 144 -10.57 16.04 -42.91
CA ASP A 144 -12.01 15.96 -42.63
C ASP A 144 -12.33 15.51 -41.19
N LEU A 145 -11.33 15.47 -40.30
CA LEU A 145 -11.52 15.18 -38.88
C LEU A 145 -12.42 16.25 -38.24
N LYS A 146 -13.53 15.79 -37.65
CA LYS A 146 -14.51 16.64 -36.97
C LYS A 146 -14.28 16.73 -35.46
N ARG A 147 -13.89 15.63 -34.81
CA ARG A 147 -13.81 15.55 -33.33
C ARG A 147 -12.86 14.48 -32.80
N VAL A 148 -12.30 14.73 -31.61
CA VAL A 148 -11.42 13.87 -30.82
C VAL A 148 -11.95 13.86 -29.38
N TRP A 149 -12.72 12.84 -29.01
CA TRP A 149 -13.49 12.86 -27.77
C TRP A 149 -13.07 11.79 -26.77
N ALA A 150 -13.24 12.13 -25.50
CA ALA A 150 -13.15 11.25 -24.34
C ALA A 150 -11.88 10.39 -24.36
N PRO A 151 -10.69 10.98 -24.42
CA PRO A 151 -9.47 10.20 -24.33
C PRO A 151 -9.39 9.53 -22.96
N GLN A 152 -8.96 8.28 -22.94
CA GLN A 152 -8.67 7.52 -21.74
C GLN A 152 -7.34 6.79 -21.88
N THR A 153 -6.81 6.25 -20.77
CA THR A 153 -5.49 5.61 -20.74
C THR A 153 -5.54 4.25 -20.08
N VAL A 154 -4.89 3.25 -20.66
CA VAL A 154 -4.73 1.90 -20.09
C VAL A 154 -3.28 1.44 -20.24
N TYR A 155 -2.76 0.68 -19.27
CA TYR A 155 -1.45 0.05 -19.41
C TYR A 155 -1.57 -1.25 -20.23
N ASP A 156 -0.75 -1.38 -21.27
CA ASP A 156 -0.63 -2.61 -22.07
C ASP A 156 0.57 -3.43 -21.53
N PRO A 157 0.34 -4.55 -20.83
CA PRO A 157 1.40 -5.39 -20.30
C PRO A 157 2.13 -6.20 -21.38
N GLU A 158 1.54 -6.43 -22.56
CA GLU A 158 2.21 -7.12 -23.67
C GLU A 158 3.29 -6.24 -24.29
N VAL A 159 3.05 -4.91 -24.34
CA VAL A 159 3.98 -3.93 -24.93
C VAL A 159 4.83 -3.21 -23.89
N GLY A 160 4.40 -3.20 -22.62
CA GLY A 160 5.07 -2.47 -21.54
C GLY A 160 4.94 -0.95 -21.67
N LYS A 161 3.79 -0.46 -22.17
CA LYS A 161 3.53 0.96 -22.45
C LYS A 161 2.10 1.35 -22.12
N TYR A 162 1.87 2.65 -21.93
CA TYR A 162 0.54 3.22 -21.79
C TYR A 162 -0.09 3.48 -23.16
N MET A 163 -1.24 2.88 -23.39
CA MET A 163 -2.10 3.14 -24.53
C MET A 163 -3.05 4.28 -24.19
N VAL A 164 -3.06 5.33 -25.01
CA VAL A 164 -4.11 6.35 -25.01
C VAL A 164 -5.11 5.99 -26.10
N TYR A 165 -6.40 6.00 -25.77
CA TYR A 165 -7.47 5.64 -26.70
C TYR A 165 -8.61 6.65 -26.60
N TRP A 166 -9.27 6.93 -27.72
CA TRP A 166 -10.25 8.02 -27.84
C TRP A 166 -11.15 7.81 -29.06
N SER A 167 -12.24 8.56 -29.15
CA SER A 167 -13.16 8.50 -30.28
C SER A 167 -12.88 9.57 -31.32
N MET A 168 -12.98 9.22 -32.60
CA MET A 168 -12.89 10.16 -33.72
C MET A 168 -14.02 9.99 -34.71
N LYS A 169 -14.35 11.09 -35.39
CA LYS A 169 -15.26 11.12 -36.53
C LYS A 169 -14.67 11.92 -37.68
N HIS A 170 -14.79 11.35 -38.87
CA HIS A 170 -14.37 11.95 -40.14
C HIS A 170 -15.60 12.18 -41.02
N GLY A 171 -15.79 13.41 -41.51
CA GLY A 171 -16.90 13.76 -42.40
C GLY A 171 -18.27 13.29 -41.88
N GLU A 172 -18.99 12.53 -42.71
CA GLU A 172 -20.29 11.92 -42.39
C GLU A 172 -20.19 10.47 -41.90
N GLY A 173 -18.97 10.01 -41.57
CA GLY A 173 -18.72 8.69 -41.01
C GLY A 173 -19.26 8.52 -39.59
N GLU A 174 -19.14 7.29 -39.10
CA GLU A 174 -19.48 6.93 -37.71
C GLU A 174 -18.35 7.33 -36.75
N ASP A 175 -18.69 7.64 -35.50
CA ASP A 175 -17.69 7.84 -34.46
C ASP A 175 -17.12 6.48 -34.04
N VAL A 176 -15.80 6.33 -34.04
CA VAL A 176 -15.15 5.05 -33.72
C VAL A 176 -13.90 5.24 -32.88
N ILE A 177 -13.48 4.20 -32.16
CA ILE A 177 -12.43 4.30 -31.15
C ILE A 177 -11.06 3.95 -31.75
N TYR A 178 -10.12 4.88 -31.63
CA TYR A 178 -8.73 4.76 -32.03
C TYR A 178 -7.80 4.69 -30.81
N TYR A 179 -6.56 4.30 -31.04
CA TYR A 179 -5.50 4.34 -30.04
C TYR A 179 -4.14 4.72 -30.62
N ALA A 180 -3.26 5.19 -29.74
CA ALA A 180 -1.81 5.25 -29.94
C ALA A 180 -1.10 5.06 -28.59
N TYR A 181 0.19 4.74 -28.61
CA TYR A 181 0.95 4.61 -27.37
C TYR A 181 1.54 5.97 -26.97
N ALA A 182 1.53 6.27 -25.68
CA ALA A 182 2.28 7.41 -25.16
C ALA A 182 3.80 7.17 -25.22
N ASN A 183 4.57 8.25 -25.34
CA ASN A 183 6.02 8.23 -25.10
C ASN A 183 6.34 8.12 -23.60
N ASN A 184 7.62 7.89 -23.27
CA ASN A 184 8.04 7.56 -21.90
C ASN A 184 7.78 8.68 -20.87
N ASP A 185 7.78 9.94 -21.30
CA ASP A 185 7.51 11.11 -20.46
C ASP A 185 6.03 11.50 -20.45
N PHE A 186 5.17 10.78 -21.18
CA PHE A 186 3.73 11.03 -21.30
C PHE A 186 3.41 12.44 -21.80
N SER A 187 4.22 12.95 -22.74
CA SER A 187 4.07 14.27 -23.34
C SER A 187 3.59 14.23 -24.80
N ASP A 188 3.60 13.04 -25.43
CA ASP A 188 3.25 12.86 -26.84
C ASP A 188 2.81 11.41 -27.16
N LEU A 189 2.24 11.24 -28.35
CA LEU A 189 1.87 9.93 -28.91
C LEU A 189 2.95 9.44 -29.90
N VAL A 190 3.22 8.13 -29.83
CA VAL A 190 4.20 7.42 -30.66
C VAL A 190 3.50 6.70 -31.80
N GLY A 191 3.92 6.99 -33.03
CA GLY A 191 3.34 6.41 -34.24
C GLY A 191 2.01 7.07 -34.62
N GLU A 192 1.37 6.53 -35.66
CA GLU A 192 0.05 6.99 -36.14
C GLU A 192 -1.09 6.32 -35.35
N PRO A 193 -2.22 7.02 -35.15
CA PRO A 193 -3.41 6.44 -34.54
C PRO A 193 -3.91 5.24 -35.35
N LYS A 194 -4.28 4.17 -34.64
CA LYS A 194 -4.82 2.94 -35.22
C LYS A 194 -6.22 2.69 -34.70
N GLN A 195 -7.06 2.04 -35.49
CA GLN A 195 -8.37 1.59 -35.03
C GLN A 195 -8.20 0.62 -33.85
N LEU A 196 -8.82 0.92 -32.71
CA LEU A 196 -8.86 0.01 -31.55
C LEU A 196 -10.09 -0.89 -31.63
N PHE A 197 -11.26 -0.28 -31.85
CA PHE A 197 -12.54 -0.98 -31.82
C PHE A 197 -13.54 -0.34 -32.79
N PHE A 198 -14.23 -1.20 -33.53
CA PHE A 198 -15.39 -0.85 -34.34
C PHE A 198 -16.43 -1.95 -34.14
N PRO A 199 -17.66 -1.63 -33.66
CA PRO A 199 -18.64 -2.65 -33.37
C PRO A 199 -19.08 -3.38 -34.64
N SER A 200 -19.46 -4.64 -34.49
CA SER A 200 -19.86 -5.54 -35.59
C SER A 200 -21.04 -5.03 -36.41
N ASN A 201 -21.90 -4.19 -35.83
CA ASN A 201 -23.00 -3.53 -36.52
C ASN A 201 -22.56 -2.36 -37.42
N GLY A 202 -21.29 -1.95 -37.36
CA GLY A 202 -20.70 -0.86 -38.11
C GLY A 202 -21.24 0.52 -37.75
N LYS A 203 -21.71 0.71 -36.51
CA LYS A 203 -22.30 1.96 -36.02
C LYS A 203 -21.43 2.68 -34.99
N SER A 204 -21.76 3.93 -34.69
CA SER A 204 -20.97 4.80 -33.81
C SER A 204 -20.75 4.25 -32.39
N CYS A 205 -19.51 4.28 -31.91
CA CYS A 205 -19.13 3.97 -30.53
C CYS A 205 -18.19 5.05 -29.95
N ILE A 206 -18.50 5.51 -28.75
CA ILE A 206 -17.72 6.53 -28.04
C ILE A 206 -17.53 6.23 -26.54
N ASP A 207 -16.81 7.10 -25.85
CA ASP A 207 -16.63 7.11 -24.39
C ASP A 207 -16.24 5.74 -23.81
N ALA A 208 -15.24 5.10 -24.43
CA ALA A 208 -14.78 3.81 -23.97
C ALA A 208 -14.03 3.93 -22.64
N ASP A 209 -14.24 2.96 -21.76
CA ASP A 209 -13.49 2.74 -20.53
C ASP A 209 -13.07 1.28 -20.42
N ILE A 210 -11.78 1.04 -20.18
CA ILE A 210 -11.13 -0.28 -20.26
C ILE A 210 -10.51 -0.64 -18.92
N VAL A 211 -10.97 -1.74 -18.32
CA VAL A 211 -10.37 -2.32 -17.11
C VAL A 211 -9.84 -3.73 -17.35
N LEU A 212 -8.71 -4.07 -16.73
CA LEU A 212 -8.10 -5.41 -16.78
C LEU A 212 -8.52 -6.23 -15.56
N LYS A 213 -9.14 -7.39 -15.78
CA LYS A 213 -9.52 -8.34 -14.73
C LYS A 213 -9.22 -9.77 -15.16
N GLY A 214 -8.42 -10.49 -14.37
CA GLY A 214 -8.12 -11.90 -14.63
C GLY A 214 -7.44 -12.16 -15.99
N GLY A 215 -6.67 -11.21 -16.51
CA GLY A 215 -6.03 -11.31 -17.83
C GLY A 215 -6.95 -11.00 -19.01
N VAL A 216 -8.17 -10.52 -18.76
CA VAL A 216 -9.13 -10.09 -19.78
C VAL A 216 -9.38 -8.59 -19.63
N PHE A 217 -9.29 -7.87 -20.74
CA PHE A 217 -9.70 -6.46 -20.83
C PHE A 217 -11.20 -6.39 -21.08
N TYR A 218 -11.89 -5.60 -20.27
CA TYR A 218 -13.32 -5.30 -20.37
C TYR A 218 -13.47 -3.85 -20.80
N MET A 219 -14.01 -3.63 -21.99
CA MET A 219 -14.28 -2.30 -22.52
C MET A 219 -15.77 -2.01 -22.45
N PHE A 220 -16.13 -1.02 -21.63
CA PHE A 220 -17.46 -0.42 -21.60
C PHE A 220 -17.47 0.74 -22.59
N TYR A 221 -18.36 0.71 -23.58
CA TYR A 221 -18.42 1.75 -24.61
C TYR A 221 -19.85 2.22 -24.80
N LYS A 222 -20.03 3.51 -25.09
CA LYS A 222 -21.31 4.12 -25.39
C LYS A 222 -21.65 3.95 -26.87
N THR A 223 -22.89 3.54 -27.17
CA THR A 223 -23.45 3.61 -28.52
C THR A 223 -24.05 4.99 -28.78
N GLU A 224 -23.90 5.54 -29.99
CA GLU A 224 -24.37 6.91 -30.31
C GLU A 224 -25.32 6.91 -31.53
N GLY A 225 -26.54 7.42 -31.36
CA GLY A 225 -27.52 7.61 -32.44
C GLY A 225 -28.34 6.38 -32.84
N HIS A 226 -28.14 5.22 -32.18
CA HIS A 226 -28.85 3.98 -32.48
C HIS A 226 -29.12 3.16 -31.21
N GLY A 227 -29.69 3.86 -30.22
CA GLY A 227 -29.68 3.47 -28.81
C GLY A 227 -28.48 4.15 -28.14
N ASN A 228 -28.74 4.91 -27.09
CA ASN A 228 -27.72 5.71 -26.40
C ASN A 228 -27.44 5.10 -25.03
N GLY A 229 -26.62 4.05 -25.01
CA GLY A 229 -26.39 3.23 -23.83
C GLY A 229 -24.99 2.64 -23.80
N ILE A 230 -24.65 1.99 -22.68
CA ILE A 230 -23.34 1.37 -22.47
C ILE A 230 -23.41 -0.11 -22.85
N LYS A 231 -22.52 -0.55 -23.73
CA LYS A 231 -22.30 -1.95 -24.09
C LYS A 231 -20.93 -2.42 -23.61
N LEU A 232 -20.73 -3.74 -23.63
CA LEU A 232 -19.49 -4.39 -23.20
C LEU A 232 -18.86 -5.14 -24.37
N ALA A 233 -17.54 -5.01 -24.50
CA ALA A 233 -16.72 -5.88 -25.33
C ALA A 233 -15.48 -6.36 -24.55
N THR A 234 -15.00 -7.57 -24.81
CA THR A 234 -13.82 -8.12 -24.12
C THR A 234 -12.73 -8.59 -25.08
N THR A 235 -11.47 -8.53 -24.62
CA THR A 235 -10.33 -9.10 -25.34
C THR A 235 -9.23 -9.53 -24.37
N THR A 236 -8.35 -10.44 -24.79
CA THR A 236 -7.13 -10.78 -24.03
C THR A 236 -5.90 -10.04 -24.53
N SER A 237 -6.00 -9.28 -25.63
CA SER A 237 -4.90 -8.51 -26.21
C SER A 237 -5.47 -7.27 -26.90
N LEU A 238 -5.16 -6.08 -26.34
CA LEU A 238 -5.71 -4.79 -26.77
C LEU A 238 -5.48 -4.51 -28.26
N THR A 239 -4.34 -4.94 -28.79
CA THR A 239 -3.94 -4.65 -30.18
C THR A 239 -4.26 -5.77 -31.16
N SER A 240 -4.90 -6.85 -30.71
CA SER A 240 -5.23 -8.00 -31.57
C SER A 240 -6.27 -7.70 -32.65
N GLY A 241 -7.01 -6.59 -32.51
CA GLY A 241 -8.15 -6.24 -33.36
C GLY A 241 -9.35 -7.18 -33.18
N ARG A 242 -9.31 -8.08 -32.19
CA ARG A 242 -10.37 -9.06 -31.91
C ARG A 242 -11.00 -8.74 -30.57
N TRP A 243 -12.26 -8.32 -30.63
CA TRP A 243 -13.10 -8.03 -29.48
C TRP A 243 -14.35 -8.91 -29.53
N THR A 244 -14.70 -9.51 -28.40
CA THR A 244 -15.93 -10.26 -28.22
C THR A 244 -16.98 -9.32 -27.66
N GLU A 245 -17.99 -8.97 -28.44
CA GLU A 245 -19.10 -8.14 -27.97
C GLU A 245 -20.08 -8.98 -27.15
N HIS A 246 -20.57 -8.38 -26.06
CA HIS A 246 -21.56 -8.97 -25.18
C HIS A 246 -22.95 -8.41 -25.47
N GLU A 247 -23.96 -9.27 -25.32
CA GLU A 247 -25.35 -8.89 -25.53
C GLU A 247 -25.85 -7.94 -24.43
N GLY A 248 -26.80 -7.09 -24.83
CA GLY A 248 -27.52 -6.20 -23.93
C GLY A 248 -26.75 -4.95 -23.50
N TYR A 249 -27.52 -4.00 -22.96
CA TYR A 249 -27.02 -2.78 -22.35
C TYR A 249 -26.65 -3.03 -20.88
N LYS A 250 -25.57 -2.39 -20.41
CA LYS A 250 -25.03 -2.56 -19.05
C LYS A 250 -25.55 -1.50 -18.07
N GLN A 251 -26.03 -0.35 -18.58
CA GLN A 251 -26.76 0.59 -17.75
C GLN A 251 -28.08 -0.02 -17.23
N GLN A 252 -28.52 0.44 -16.06
CA GLN A 252 -29.71 -0.05 -15.37
C GLN A 252 -30.87 0.97 -15.45
N THR A 253 -30.83 1.81 -16.48
CA THR A 253 -31.86 2.80 -16.81
C THR A 253 -32.20 2.74 -18.30
N SER A 254 -33.41 3.15 -18.65
CA SER A 254 -33.83 3.34 -20.04
C SER A 254 -33.49 4.73 -20.59
N ASP A 255 -33.04 5.65 -19.73
CA ASP A 255 -32.58 6.98 -20.14
C ASP A 255 -31.26 6.88 -20.94
N ALA A 256 -30.98 7.89 -21.76
CA ALA A 256 -29.69 7.97 -22.44
C ALA A 256 -28.57 8.27 -21.45
N VAL A 257 -27.43 7.59 -21.63
CA VAL A 257 -26.27 7.68 -20.73
C VAL A 257 -24.97 7.85 -21.51
N GLU A 258 -23.94 8.37 -20.84
CA GLU A 258 -22.60 8.55 -21.39
C GLU A 258 -21.49 8.55 -20.34
N GLY A 259 -20.23 8.59 -20.79
CA GLY A 259 -19.07 8.75 -19.91
C GLY A 259 -18.96 7.68 -18.84
N SER A 260 -18.94 6.41 -19.25
CA SER A 260 -18.75 5.30 -18.31
C SER A 260 -17.37 5.36 -17.66
N SER A 261 -17.32 5.01 -16.37
CA SER A 261 -16.07 4.72 -15.67
C SER A 261 -16.29 3.55 -14.72
N VAL A 262 -15.30 2.67 -14.68
CA VAL A 262 -15.28 1.45 -13.89
C VAL A 262 -14.08 1.47 -12.95
N PHE A 263 -14.33 1.27 -11.67
CA PHE A 263 -13.28 1.15 -10.67
C PHE A 263 -13.56 0.02 -9.69
N ARG A 264 -12.51 -0.51 -9.06
CA ARG A 264 -12.64 -1.59 -8.08
C ARG A 264 -12.77 -1.03 -6.66
N MET A 265 -13.63 -1.65 -5.88
CA MET A 265 -13.77 -1.38 -4.45
C MET A 265 -12.57 -1.97 -3.69
N ILE A 266 -11.91 -1.16 -2.87
CA ILE A 266 -10.64 -1.43 -2.20
C ILE A 266 -10.83 -2.65 -1.31
N ASN A 267 -9.96 -3.65 -1.48
CA ASN A 267 -9.95 -4.91 -0.75
C ASN A 267 -11.22 -5.76 -0.96
N THR A 268 -11.84 -5.67 -2.13
CA THR A 268 -12.96 -6.54 -2.52
C THR A 268 -12.87 -6.94 -3.99
N ASP A 269 -13.62 -7.96 -4.39
CA ASP A 269 -13.82 -8.31 -5.80
C ASP A 269 -14.96 -7.52 -6.48
N THR A 270 -15.51 -6.52 -5.80
CA THR A 270 -16.62 -5.69 -6.29
C THR A 270 -16.09 -4.55 -7.14
N TYR A 271 -16.73 -4.32 -8.28
CA TYR A 271 -16.50 -3.22 -9.20
C TYR A 271 -17.71 -2.33 -9.24
N ILE A 272 -17.48 -1.04 -9.39
CA ILE A 272 -18.50 -0.03 -9.61
C ILE A 272 -18.42 0.43 -11.05
N LEU A 273 -19.53 0.35 -11.78
CA LEU A 273 -19.76 1.04 -13.05
C LEU A 273 -20.58 2.29 -12.76
N MET A 274 -20.05 3.45 -13.10
CA MET A 274 -20.74 4.74 -13.02
C MET A 274 -20.86 5.39 -14.40
N TYR A 275 -21.93 6.15 -14.63
CA TYR A 275 -22.18 6.87 -15.89
C TYR A 275 -23.08 8.10 -15.69
N ASP A 276 -22.93 9.08 -16.57
CA ASP A 276 -23.72 10.32 -16.61
C ASP A 276 -25.06 10.08 -17.31
N VAL A 277 -26.17 10.27 -16.59
CA VAL A 277 -27.52 10.34 -17.16
C VAL A 277 -27.75 11.78 -17.61
N TYR A 278 -26.98 12.21 -18.62
CA TYR A 278 -26.73 13.61 -18.96
C TYR A 278 -27.97 14.47 -19.19
N MET A 279 -29.07 13.90 -19.70
CA MET A 279 -30.34 14.62 -19.89
C MET A 279 -31.10 14.88 -18.59
N LYS A 280 -30.67 14.28 -17.48
CA LYS A 280 -31.28 14.36 -16.15
C LYS A 280 -30.38 15.04 -15.11
N GLY A 281 -29.13 15.39 -15.48
CA GLY A 281 -28.17 16.02 -14.57
C GLY A 281 -27.86 15.19 -13.33
N LYS A 282 -27.84 13.86 -13.48
CA LYS A 282 -27.54 12.92 -12.39
C LYS A 282 -26.57 11.84 -12.88
N TYR A 283 -25.82 11.29 -11.94
CA TYR A 283 -25.07 10.05 -12.13
C TYR A 283 -25.89 8.85 -11.67
N GLN A 284 -25.59 7.68 -12.23
CA GLN A 284 -26.04 6.40 -11.70
C GLN A 284 -24.83 5.50 -11.45
N PHE A 285 -24.86 4.79 -10.32
CA PHE A 285 -23.82 3.87 -9.87
C PHE A 285 -24.38 2.46 -9.79
N CYS A 286 -23.63 1.49 -10.29
CA CYS A 286 -23.99 0.08 -10.28
C CYS A 286 -22.83 -0.78 -9.81
N GLU A 287 -23.09 -1.76 -8.95
CA GLU A 287 -22.08 -2.73 -8.48
C GLU A 287 -22.12 -4.03 -9.30
N SER A 288 -20.96 -4.69 -9.42
CA SER A 288 -20.81 -6.00 -10.07
C SER A 288 -19.58 -6.74 -9.54
N THR A 289 -19.65 -8.07 -9.43
CA THR A 289 -18.49 -8.92 -9.13
C THR A 289 -17.99 -9.69 -10.36
N ASP A 290 -18.68 -9.61 -11.51
CA ASP A 290 -18.36 -10.33 -12.75
C ASP A 290 -18.09 -9.40 -13.94
N LEU A 291 -18.36 -8.09 -13.80
CA LEU A 291 -18.35 -7.06 -14.86
C LEU A 291 -19.36 -7.28 -15.98
N GLU A 292 -20.33 -8.18 -15.81
CA GLU A 292 -21.39 -8.48 -16.78
C GLU A 292 -22.78 -8.17 -16.26
N SER A 293 -23.03 -8.49 -14.98
CA SER A 293 -24.28 -8.33 -14.26
C SER A 293 -24.16 -7.17 -13.26
N PHE A 294 -25.06 -6.20 -13.36
CA PHE A 294 -24.99 -4.96 -12.59
C PHE A 294 -26.23 -4.72 -11.75
N LYS A 295 -26.04 -4.22 -10.52
CA LYS A 295 -27.12 -3.84 -9.60
C LYS A 295 -27.00 -2.36 -9.23
N VAL A 296 -28.09 -1.61 -9.31
CA VAL A 296 -28.14 -0.18 -8.94
C VAL A 296 -27.88 0.00 -7.44
N ILE A 297 -27.01 0.95 -7.11
CA ILE A 297 -26.65 1.32 -5.73
C ILE A 297 -26.85 2.82 -5.44
N ASP A 298 -27.58 3.56 -6.28
CA ASP A 298 -27.79 5.02 -6.14
C ASP A 298 -28.23 5.46 -4.72
N HIS A 299 -29.01 4.62 -4.02
CA HIS A 299 -29.47 4.88 -2.65
C HIS A 299 -28.39 4.83 -1.57
N GLU A 300 -27.22 4.26 -1.88
CA GLU A 300 -26.04 4.19 -1.01
C GLU A 300 -25.06 5.31 -1.31
N ILE A 301 -25.21 6.00 -2.45
CA ILE A 301 -24.29 7.04 -2.92
C ILE A 301 -24.72 8.41 -2.41
N SER A 302 -23.75 9.19 -1.94
CA SER A 302 -23.94 10.62 -1.66
C SER A 302 -22.82 11.46 -2.27
N MET A 303 -23.20 12.65 -2.76
CA MET A 303 -22.27 13.63 -3.33
C MET A 303 -22.72 15.04 -2.96
N ASP A 304 -21.78 15.92 -2.60
CA ASP A 304 -22.05 17.36 -2.36
C ASP A 304 -21.91 18.23 -3.63
N PHE A 305 -21.78 17.60 -4.78
CA PHE A 305 -21.55 18.20 -6.10
C PHE A 305 -22.31 17.45 -7.20
N HIS A 306 -22.35 18.01 -8.40
CA HIS A 306 -22.98 17.42 -9.58
C HIS A 306 -21.92 17.20 -10.67
N PRO A 307 -21.33 16.00 -10.76
CA PRO A 307 -20.34 15.71 -11.78
C PRO A 307 -20.95 15.46 -13.16
N ARG A 308 -20.12 15.62 -14.17
CA ARG A 308 -20.24 15.10 -15.54
C ARG A 308 -18.99 14.29 -15.86
N HIS A 309 -19.13 13.35 -16.79
CA HIS A 309 -18.12 12.40 -17.30
C HIS A 309 -16.71 12.55 -16.70
N GLY A 310 -16.28 11.55 -15.93
CA GLY A 310 -15.00 11.54 -15.23
C GLY A 310 -14.64 10.14 -14.72
N SER A 311 -13.55 10.04 -13.96
CA SER A 311 -12.98 8.77 -13.52
C SER A 311 -12.64 8.74 -12.03
N VAL A 312 -12.68 7.56 -11.40
CA VAL A 312 -12.30 7.35 -10.00
C VAL A 312 -11.07 6.43 -9.91
N ILE A 313 -10.07 6.82 -9.11
CA ILE A 313 -8.93 5.95 -8.76
C ILE A 313 -8.80 5.80 -7.25
N PRO A 314 -8.27 4.67 -6.75
CA PRO A 314 -7.86 4.56 -5.36
C PRO A 314 -6.57 5.36 -5.10
N ILE A 315 -6.47 5.95 -3.90
CA ILE A 315 -5.35 6.78 -3.46
C ILE A 315 -4.83 6.34 -2.09
N THR A 316 -3.53 6.54 -1.89
CA THR A 316 -2.86 6.24 -0.62
C THR A 316 -3.14 7.31 0.43
N LYS A 317 -2.86 7.01 1.70
CA LYS A 317 -3.00 7.98 2.80
C LYS A 317 -2.20 9.25 2.55
N LYS A 318 -0.95 9.11 2.09
CA LYS A 318 -0.06 10.25 1.81
C LYS A 318 -0.62 11.15 0.71
N GLU A 319 -1.19 10.56 -0.34
CA GLU A 319 -1.84 11.31 -1.42
C GLU A 319 -3.08 12.04 -0.91
N LEU A 320 -3.96 11.35 -0.17
CA LEU A 320 -5.14 11.96 0.45
C LEU A 320 -4.77 13.15 1.32
N GLU A 321 -3.77 13.00 2.18
CA GLU A 321 -3.27 14.07 3.05
C GLU A 321 -2.71 15.24 2.23
N SER A 322 -1.97 14.97 1.15
CA SER A 322 -1.43 16.02 0.26
C SER A 322 -2.56 16.81 -0.42
N LEU A 323 -3.61 16.13 -0.91
CA LEU A 323 -4.78 16.77 -1.50
C LEU A 323 -5.50 17.66 -0.47
N ILE A 324 -5.67 17.17 0.76
CA ILE A 324 -6.31 17.89 1.87
C ILE A 324 -5.48 19.08 2.33
N ASP A 325 -4.16 18.95 2.41
CA ASP A 325 -3.26 20.04 2.78
C ASP A 325 -3.31 21.17 1.73
N LYS A 326 -3.48 20.80 0.45
CA LYS A 326 -3.59 21.76 -0.66
C LYS A 326 -4.93 22.49 -0.71
N TRP A 327 -6.04 21.75 -0.59
CA TRP A 327 -7.38 22.28 -0.89
C TRP A 327 -8.35 22.30 0.29
N GLY A 328 -7.90 21.88 1.47
CA GLY A 328 -8.69 21.78 2.69
C GLY A 328 -9.47 20.46 2.79
N LYS A 329 -9.63 19.95 4.02
CA LYS A 329 -10.49 18.80 4.31
C LYS A 329 -11.96 19.27 4.32
N PRO A 330 -12.87 18.63 3.57
CA PRO A 330 -14.30 18.88 3.71
C PRO A 330 -14.75 18.61 5.15
N GLU A 331 -15.67 19.44 5.67
CA GLU A 331 -16.10 19.39 7.07
C GLU A 331 -16.66 18.02 7.44
N SER A 332 -17.52 17.48 6.57
CA SER A 332 -18.18 16.17 6.73
C SER A 332 -17.31 14.97 6.33
N TYR A 333 -16.09 15.18 5.81
CA TYR A 333 -15.20 14.07 5.49
C TYR A 333 -14.72 13.38 6.79
N PRO A 334 -14.75 12.03 6.86
CA PRO A 334 -14.40 11.28 8.06
C PRO A 334 -12.94 11.52 8.49
N LEU A 335 -12.62 11.11 9.71
CA LEU A 335 -11.24 11.13 10.19
C LEU A 335 -10.38 10.16 9.36
N ILE A 336 -9.19 10.62 8.98
CA ILE A 336 -8.19 9.79 8.29
C ILE A 336 -7.61 8.80 9.32
N PRO A 337 -7.58 7.49 9.03
CA PRO A 337 -6.96 6.49 9.91
C PRO A 337 -5.50 6.82 10.23
N ASN A 338 -5.07 6.56 11.47
CA ASN A 338 -3.70 6.79 11.89
C ASN A 338 -2.79 5.59 11.60
N ASN A 339 -3.34 4.38 11.65
CA ASN A 339 -2.63 3.14 11.37
C ASN A 339 -2.99 2.57 9.97
N PRO A 340 -2.16 1.66 9.44
CA PRO A 340 -0.76 1.46 9.83
C PRO A 340 0.07 2.73 9.60
N VAL A 341 1.14 2.90 10.37
CA VAL A 341 2.03 4.08 10.28
C VAL A 341 3.06 3.95 9.16
N LEU A 342 3.35 2.72 8.72
CA LEU A 342 4.22 2.44 7.58
C LEU A 342 3.41 1.83 6.44
N ALA A 343 3.61 2.32 5.22
CA ALA A 343 3.12 1.68 3.99
C ALA A 343 3.93 0.40 3.70
N GLY A 344 3.37 -0.58 2.98
CA GLY A 344 4.02 -1.88 2.71
C GLY A 344 3.92 -2.90 3.87
N TYR A 345 4.48 -4.10 3.70
CA TYR A 345 4.47 -5.13 4.75
C TYR A 345 5.73 -5.05 5.59
N TYR A 346 5.53 -4.77 6.87
CA TYR A 346 6.59 -4.63 7.85
C TYR A 346 6.12 -5.21 9.16
N ALA A 347 7.04 -5.81 9.89
CA ALA A 347 6.76 -6.45 11.15
C ALA A 347 7.84 -6.17 12.19
N ASP A 348 7.65 -6.72 13.37
CA ASP A 348 8.64 -6.73 14.45
C ASP A 348 9.33 -5.37 14.68
N PRO A 349 8.57 -4.27 14.84
CA PRO A 349 9.15 -2.92 14.84
C PRO A 349 9.86 -2.59 16.16
N ASP A 350 11.11 -2.16 16.08
CA ASP A 350 11.75 -1.39 17.15
C ASP A 350 11.75 0.12 16.86
N VAL A 351 11.67 0.94 17.90
CA VAL A 351 11.52 2.40 17.79
C VAL A 351 12.58 3.14 18.60
N LEU A 352 13.19 4.16 17.99
CA LEU A 352 14.23 4.99 18.60
C LEU A 352 13.93 6.47 18.38
N TYR A 353 14.13 7.30 19.41
CA TYR A 353 14.39 8.72 19.21
C TYR A 353 15.90 8.97 19.22
N SER A 354 16.43 9.53 18.12
CA SER A 354 17.85 9.87 18.02
C SER A 354 18.12 11.27 18.56
N ASN A 355 19.00 11.37 19.56
CA ASN A 355 19.48 12.66 20.03
C ASN A 355 20.41 13.34 19.02
N LYS A 356 21.06 12.58 18.12
CA LYS A 356 21.91 13.14 17.07
C LYS A 356 21.10 13.90 16.02
N THR A 357 20.03 13.28 15.50
CA THR A 357 19.25 13.86 14.39
C THR A 357 17.99 14.58 14.84
N GLN A 358 17.60 14.42 16.11
CA GLN A 358 16.35 14.94 16.69
C GLN A 358 15.09 14.35 16.03
N LYS A 359 15.20 13.13 15.48
CA LYS A 359 14.12 12.42 14.79
C LYS A 359 13.78 11.09 15.44
N TYR A 360 12.59 10.59 15.13
CA TYR A 360 12.16 9.24 15.44
C TYR A 360 12.52 8.29 14.31
N TYR A 361 12.81 7.04 14.63
CA TYR A 361 13.12 5.98 13.68
C TYR A 361 12.37 4.70 14.05
N ILE A 362 11.81 4.01 13.05
CA ILE A 362 11.29 2.65 13.19
C ILE A 362 12.17 1.70 12.37
N TYR A 363 12.51 0.57 12.99
CA TYR A 363 13.33 -0.50 12.43
C TYR A 363 12.53 -1.79 12.43
N PRO A 364 11.88 -2.16 11.31
CA PRO A 364 11.10 -3.38 11.23
C PRO A 364 11.84 -4.53 10.55
N THR A 365 11.33 -5.75 10.73
CA THR A 365 11.48 -6.85 9.76
C THR A 365 10.83 -6.44 8.43
N SER A 366 11.54 -6.68 7.31
CA SER A 366 10.93 -6.61 5.98
C SER A 366 10.05 -7.84 5.75
N ASP A 367 8.73 -7.68 5.82
CA ASP A 367 7.73 -8.76 5.75
C ASP A 367 7.18 -8.91 4.31
N GLY A 368 6.16 -9.76 4.08
CA GLY A 368 5.62 -10.01 2.73
C GLY A 368 6.35 -11.10 1.93
N PHE A 369 7.31 -11.78 2.56
CA PHE A 369 8.06 -12.89 1.96
C PHE A 369 7.56 -14.23 2.50
N ASP A 370 7.45 -15.22 1.61
CA ASP A 370 7.13 -16.59 2.02
C ASP A 370 8.10 -17.11 3.09
N GLY A 371 7.55 -17.72 4.15
CA GLY A 371 8.33 -18.26 5.27
C GLY A 371 9.23 -17.25 5.99
N TRP A 372 8.83 -15.97 5.99
CA TRP A 372 9.63 -14.86 6.53
C TRP A 372 11.03 -14.80 5.89
N GLY A 373 11.10 -15.03 4.57
CA GLY A 373 12.35 -15.10 3.81
C GLY A 373 13.09 -13.77 3.59
N GLY A 374 12.62 -12.67 4.17
CA GLY A 374 13.27 -11.36 4.11
C GLY A 374 14.76 -11.45 4.49
N TYR A 375 15.61 -10.73 3.77
CA TYR A 375 17.08 -10.83 3.89
C TYR A 375 17.77 -9.47 4.10
N TYR A 376 16.99 -8.41 4.32
CA TYR A 376 17.49 -7.06 4.54
C TYR A 376 16.59 -6.32 5.53
N PHE A 377 17.17 -5.28 6.14
CA PHE A 377 16.47 -4.36 7.01
C PHE A 377 16.39 -2.97 6.36
N LYS A 378 15.26 -2.30 6.59
CA LYS A 378 15.07 -0.88 6.31
C LYS A 378 14.94 -0.08 7.59
N THR A 379 14.97 1.24 7.47
CA THR A 379 14.50 2.12 8.53
C THR A 379 13.62 3.23 7.97
N PHE A 380 12.73 3.73 8.81
CA PHE A 380 11.81 4.81 8.50
C PHE A 380 12.02 5.93 9.50
N SER A 381 12.19 7.17 9.05
CA SER A 381 12.38 8.32 9.93
C SER A 381 11.14 9.22 9.98
N SER A 382 10.90 9.87 11.12
CA SER A 382 9.80 10.83 11.29
C SER A 382 10.20 11.99 12.18
N ASP A 383 9.73 13.18 11.84
CA ASP A 383 9.86 14.39 12.67
C ASP A 383 8.69 14.55 13.65
N ASN A 384 7.55 13.88 13.39
CA ASN A 384 6.28 14.16 14.06
C ASN A 384 5.46 12.91 14.45
N LEU A 385 6.02 11.71 14.29
CA LEU A 385 5.38 10.41 14.56
C LEU A 385 4.20 10.06 13.65
N LYS A 386 3.90 10.91 12.66
CA LYS A 386 2.79 10.73 11.73
C LYS A 386 3.30 10.43 10.32
N ASP A 387 4.24 11.26 9.85
CA ASP A 387 4.79 11.17 8.51
C ASP A 387 6.12 10.42 8.57
N TRP A 388 6.18 9.27 7.90
CA TRP A 388 7.34 8.38 7.90
C TRP A 388 8.01 8.36 6.53
N LYS A 389 9.30 8.70 6.49
CA LYS A 389 10.15 8.63 5.32
C LYS A 389 10.90 7.29 5.29
N ASP A 390 10.74 6.51 4.23
CA ASP A 390 11.60 5.35 3.95
C ASP A 390 13.03 5.84 3.68
N GLU A 391 13.97 5.51 4.58
CA GLU A 391 15.40 5.85 4.44
C GLU A 391 16.17 4.78 3.64
N GLY A 392 15.49 3.74 3.18
CA GLY A 392 16.06 2.67 2.37
C GLY A 392 16.69 1.54 3.20
N VAL A 393 17.45 0.69 2.51
CA VAL A 393 18.06 -0.51 3.10
C VAL A 393 19.29 -0.13 3.92
N ILE A 394 19.28 -0.47 5.20
CA ILE A 394 20.35 -0.14 6.16
C ILE A 394 21.34 -1.28 6.39
N LEU A 395 20.91 -2.53 6.14
CA LEU A 395 21.71 -3.74 6.27
C LEU A 395 21.11 -4.85 5.39
N ASN A 396 21.93 -5.50 4.56
CA ASN A 396 21.53 -6.63 3.73
C ASN A 396 22.35 -7.86 4.08
N LEU A 397 21.71 -8.92 4.59
CA LEU A 397 22.43 -10.10 5.09
C LEU A 397 23.23 -10.81 3.99
N LYS A 398 22.73 -10.87 2.75
CA LYS A 398 23.42 -11.56 1.65
C LYS A 398 24.77 -10.91 1.31
N ASN A 399 24.88 -9.60 1.47
CA ASN A 399 26.04 -8.83 1.01
C ASN A 399 26.90 -8.29 2.15
N ASN A 400 26.32 -8.09 3.34
CA ASN A 400 26.98 -7.41 4.46
C ASN A 400 27.31 -8.33 5.64
N VAL A 401 26.74 -9.54 5.70
CA VAL A 401 26.87 -10.44 6.85
C VAL A 401 27.41 -11.79 6.39
N SER A 402 28.59 -12.19 6.86
CA SER A 402 29.28 -13.40 6.36
C SER A 402 28.67 -14.71 6.89
N TRP A 403 27.96 -14.64 8.02
CA TRP A 403 27.44 -15.79 8.75
C TRP A 403 25.92 -16.02 8.57
N ALA A 404 25.22 -15.11 7.90
CA ALA A 404 23.79 -15.20 7.60
C ALA A 404 23.50 -14.72 6.17
N ASN A 405 22.48 -15.26 5.51
CA ASN A 405 22.10 -14.86 4.15
C ASN A 405 20.58 -14.65 3.96
N GLY A 406 19.80 -14.85 5.01
CA GLY A 406 18.35 -14.68 5.00
C GLY A 406 17.77 -14.67 6.41
N ASN A 407 16.44 -14.57 6.46
CA ASN A 407 15.68 -14.48 7.71
C ASN A 407 16.15 -13.34 8.61
N ALA A 408 16.30 -12.16 8.00
CA ALA A 408 16.63 -10.91 8.66
C ALA A 408 15.43 -10.46 9.50
N TRP A 409 15.42 -10.84 10.78
CA TRP A 409 14.25 -10.70 11.66
C TRP A 409 14.52 -9.84 12.88
N ALA A 410 13.44 -9.18 13.33
CA ALA A 410 13.22 -8.63 14.66
C ALA A 410 14.44 -7.89 15.21
N PRO A 411 14.75 -6.72 14.64
CA PRO A 411 15.88 -5.95 15.14
C PRO A 411 15.52 -5.22 16.44
N CYS A 412 16.55 -4.83 17.19
CA CYS A 412 16.47 -3.75 18.17
C CYS A 412 17.69 -2.85 18.07
N ILE A 413 17.57 -1.62 18.55
CA ILE A 413 18.62 -0.61 18.46
C ILE A 413 18.81 0.15 19.77
N ILE A 414 20.05 0.57 20.03
CA ILE A 414 20.34 1.56 21.06
C ILE A 414 21.34 2.61 20.59
N GLU A 415 21.01 3.87 20.89
CA GLU A 415 21.91 5.01 20.69
C GLU A 415 22.80 5.19 21.94
N LYS A 416 24.12 5.32 21.74
CA LYS A 416 25.07 5.62 22.81
C LYS A 416 25.91 6.83 22.44
N LYS A 417 26.05 7.76 23.37
CA LYS A 417 27.02 8.86 23.26
C LYS A 417 28.44 8.32 23.45
N VAL A 418 29.31 8.53 22.46
CA VAL A 418 30.72 8.12 22.47
C VAL A 418 31.58 9.36 22.21
N GLY A 419 32.23 9.86 23.27
CA GLY A 419 32.90 11.15 23.22
C GLY A 419 31.91 12.29 22.98
N ASN A 420 32.10 13.05 21.90
CA ASN A 420 31.24 14.16 21.51
C ASN A 420 30.19 13.79 20.45
N ASP A 421 30.16 12.54 19.99
CA ASP A 421 29.23 12.05 18.96
C ASP A 421 28.41 10.85 19.49
N TYR A 422 27.62 10.24 18.62
CA TYR A 422 26.77 9.09 18.89
C TYR A 422 27.14 7.90 18.02
N LYS A 423 27.00 6.70 18.58
CA LYS A 423 27.05 5.42 17.87
C LYS A 423 25.74 4.67 18.06
N TYR A 424 25.36 3.90 17.05
CA TYR A 424 24.16 3.10 17.01
C TYR A 424 24.53 1.63 16.99
N TYR A 425 23.98 0.87 17.93
CA TYR A 425 24.19 -0.56 18.06
C TYR A 425 22.91 -1.28 17.72
N TYR A 426 22.92 -2.01 16.61
CA TYR A 426 21.76 -2.63 15.98
C TYR A 426 21.88 -4.15 16.09
N TYR A 427 21.04 -4.76 16.91
CA TYR A 427 21.00 -6.21 17.11
C TYR A 427 19.88 -6.78 16.25
N PHE A 428 20.09 -7.97 15.72
CA PHE A 428 19.13 -8.59 14.81
C PHE A 428 19.26 -10.10 14.80
N SER A 429 18.23 -10.79 14.35
CA SER A 429 18.27 -12.22 14.13
C SER A 429 18.53 -12.53 12.66
N GLY A 430 19.29 -13.60 12.39
CA GLY A 430 19.60 -14.05 11.04
C GLY A 430 20.17 -15.46 11.02
N GLY A 431 20.20 -16.07 9.84
CA GLY A 431 20.84 -17.38 9.68
C GLY A 431 21.17 -17.68 8.22
N LYS A 432 21.83 -18.82 8.01
CA LYS A 432 21.91 -19.41 6.67
C LYS A 432 20.60 -20.11 6.34
N ASP A 433 20.25 -20.17 5.06
CA ASP A 433 19.06 -20.91 4.59
C ASP A 433 19.00 -22.32 5.17
N GLY A 434 17.84 -22.69 5.74
CA GLY A 434 17.61 -23.97 6.41
C GLY A 434 18.35 -24.18 7.74
N GLY A 435 19.18 -23.22 8.16
CA GLY A 435 19.95 -23.29 9.40
C GLY A 435 19.24 -22.64 10.60
N SER A 436 19.80 -22.92 11.79
CA SER A 436 19.43 -22.25 13.03
C SER A 436 19.67 -20.75 12.95
N LYS A 437 18.75 -19.97 13.52
CA LYS A 437 18.89 -18.53 13.67
C LYS A 437 19.85 -18.22 14.82
N LYS A 438 20.51 -17.08 14.70
CA LYS A 438 21.48 -16.54 15.66
C LYS A 438 21.26 -15.03 15.74
N ILE A 439 21.74 -14.42 16.82
CA ILE A 439 21.67 -12.97 17.01
C ILE A 439 23.00 -12.34 16.64
N GLY A 440 22.95 -11.37 15.75
CA GLY A 440 24.05 -10.52 15.31
C GLY A 440 24.06 -9.15 15.99
N ILE A 441 25.13 -8.40 15.74
CA ILE A 441 25.19 -6.97 16.03
C ILE A 441 25.90 -6.25 14.90
N ALA A 442 25.34 -5.13 14.47
CA ALA A 442 25.96 -4.20 13.55
C ALA A 442 26.05 -2.80 14.16
N VAL A 443 27.02 -2.01 13.72
CA VAL A 443 27.31 -0.68 14.27
C VAL A 443 27.29 0.37 13.17
N ALA A 444 26.72 1.54 13.47
CA ALA A 444 26.74 2.70 12.58
C ALA A 444 27.04 3.99 13.36
N ASP A 445 27.43 5.03 12.61
CA ASP A 445 27.59 6.40 13.12
C ASP A 445 26.35 7.28 12.83
N ASP A 446 25.37 6.76 12.08
CA ASP A 446 24.10 7.42 11.74
C ASP A 446 22.93 6.44 11.99
N PRO A 447 21.77 6.89 12.49
CA PRO A 447 20.63 6.01 12.74
C PRO A 447 20.05 5.41 11.45
N SER A 448 20.30 6.02 10.28
CA SER A 448 19.95 5.49 8.96
C SER A 448 21.04 4.63 8.31
N GLY A 449 22.12 4.34 9.06
CA GLY A 449 23.22 3.52 8.57
C GLY A 449 24.17 4.27 7.63
N PRO A 450 24.95 3.56 6.79
CA PRO A 450 24.97 2.09 6.67
C PRO A 450 25.48 1.41 7.94
N PHE A 451 24.94 0.23 8.26
CA PHE A 451 25.38 -0.57 9.40
C PHE A 451 26.46 -1.58 9.00
N LEU A 452 27.50 -1.70 9.82
CA LEU A 452 28.59 -2.65 9.66
C LEU A 452 28.47 -3.78 10.67
N ASP A 453 28.27 -5.01 10.20
CA ASP A 453 28.23 -6.23 11.04
C ASP A 453 29.54 -6.45 11.80
N SER A 454 29.45 -7.01 13.01
CA SER A 454 30.62 -7.32 13.84
C SER A 454 31.46 -8.49 13.31
N GLY A 455 31.00 -9.19 12.27
CA GLY A 455 31.70 -10.27 11.58
C GLY A 455 31.39 -11.68 12.10
N SER A 456 30.72 -11.80 13.25
CA SER A 456 30.28 -13.05 13.84
C SER A 456 29.03 -12.85 14.71
N PRO A 457 28.19 -13.89 14.89
CA PRO A 457 27.04 -13.82 15.79
C PRO A 457 27.46 -13.49 17.23
N LEU A 458 26.69 -12.65 17.90
CA LEU A 458 26.82 -12.34 19.33
C LEU A 458 26.28 -13.50 20.20
N ILE A 459 25.14 -14.07 19.80
CA ILE A 459 24.50 -15.21 20.48
C ILE A 459 24.19 -16.29 19.44
N ASP A 460 24.84 -17.44 19.60
CA ASP A 460 24.60 -18.63 18.79
C ASP A 460 24.50 -19.91 19.63
N PHE A 461 24.13 -19.73 20.90
CA PHE A 461 24.07 -20.77 21.91
C PHE A 461 22.81 -20.60 22.77
N LYS A 462 22.30 -21.72 23.29
CA LYS A 462 21.22 -21.73 24.27
C LYS A 462 21.76 -21.50 25.69
N PRO A 463 21.02 -20.79 26.56
CA PRO A 463 21.33 -20.75 27.98
C PRO A 463 21.36 -22.16 28.60
N LYS A 464 22.15 -22.33 29.67
CA LYS A 464 22.21 -23.62 30.38
C LYS A 464 20.83 -24.00 30.91
N GLY A 465 20.37 -25.22 30.59
CA GLY A 465 19.06 -25.75 31.01
C GLY A 465 17.92 -25.41 30.07
N VAL A 466 18.21 -24.84 28.90
CA VAL A 466 17.24 -24.61 27.82
C VAL A 466 17.56 -25.56 26.67
N ASP A 467 16.66 -26.49 26.40
CA ASP A 467 16.83 -27.53 25.37
C ASP A 467 15.92 -27.32 24.14
N GLY A 468 14.96 -26.40 24.21
CA GLY A 468 14.05 -26.02 23.12
C GLY A 468 14.11 -24.53 22.77
N GLY A 469 13.26 -24.08 21.85
CA GLY A 469 13.18 -22.68 21.45
C GLY A 469 14.29 -22.22 20.50
N GLN A 470 14.32 -20.91 20.22
CA GLN A 470 15.22 -20.29 19.23
C GLN A 470 15.91 -19.04 19.76
N GLU A 471 17.13 -18.79 19.27
CA GLU A 471 17.93 -17.60 19.54
C GLU A 471 17.52 -16.47 18.58
N ILE A 472 16.36 -15.87 18.84
CA ILE A 472 15.79 -14.76 18.07
C ILE A 472 15.26 -13.65 18.99
N ASP A 473 14.72 -12.60 18.40
CA ASP A 473 14.06 -11.46 19.06
C ASP A 473 14.92 -10.80 20.15
N PRO A 474 16.11 -10.29 19.78
CA PRO A 474 16.91 -9.52 20.71
C PRO A 474 16.18 -8.23 21.11
N ASP A 475 16.28 -7.86 22.38
CA ASP A 475 16.00 -6.51 22.87
C ASP A 475 17.20 -5.99 23.66
N VAL A 476 17.48 -4.68 23.57
CA VAL A 476 18.62 -4.03 24.21
C VAL A 476 18.14 -2.88 25.09
N PHE A 477 18.61 -2.87 26.34
CA PHE A 477 18.16 -1.93 27.35
C PHE A 477 19.35 -1.33 28.11
N CYS A 478 19.36 0.00 28.27
CA CYS A 478 20.29 0.69 29.16
C CYS A 478 19.58 1.04 30.47
N ASP A 479 20.05 0.47 31.58
CA ASP A 479 19.53 0.79 32.91
C ASP A 479 19.85 2.25 33.28
N PRO A 480 18.85 3.14 33.41
CA PRO A 480 19.09 4.54 33.74
C PRO A 480 19.62 4.74 35.17
N LYS A 481 19.50 3.74 36.06
CA LYS A 481 20.04 3.82 37.43
C LYS A 481 21.54 3.58 37.49
N THR A 482 22.06 2.70 36.64
CA THR A 482 23.45 2.22 36.73
C THR A 482 24.29 2.52 35.50
N GLY A 483 23.68 2.87 34.38
CA GLY A 483 24.33 3.03 33.08
C GLY A 483 24.78 1.71 32.43
N LYS A 484 24.45 0.57 33.03
CA LYS A 484 24.75 -0.76 32.49
C LYS A 484 23.77 -1.10 31.37
N ASN A 485 24.26 -1.83 30.37
CA ASN A 485 23.46 -2.28 29.26
C ASN A 485 23.17 -3.78 29.39
N TYR A 486 21.98 -4.17 28.96
CA TYR A 486 21.47 -5.54 29.02
C TYR A 486 20.94 -5.93 27.66
N ILE A 487 21.06 -7.21 27.34
CA ILE A 487 20.41 -7.83 26.18
C ILE A 487 19.46 -8.92 26.67
N TYR A 488 18.28 -8.97 26.07
CA TYR A 488 17.26 -9.99 26.28
C TYR A 488 16.96 -10.69 24.97
N TRP A 489 16.58 -11.98 25.00
CA TRP A 489 16.25 -12.71 23.77
C TRP A 489 15.47 -13.99 24.05
N GLY A 490 14.88 -14.54 22.98
CA GLY A 490 14.44 -15.91 22.88
C GLY A 490 13.00 -16.09 22.42
N ASN A 491 12.76 -17.17 21.67
CA ASN A 491 11.43 -17.73 21.40
C ASN A 491 11.30 -19.08 22.13
N GLY A 492 10.18 -19.29 22.82
CA GLY A 492 9.92 -20.42 23.72
C GLY A 492 10.59 -20.31 25.09
N TYR A 493 11.52 -19.38 25.26
CA TYR A 493 12.14 -19.00 26.51
C TYR A 493 12.53 -17.52 26.48
N MET A 494 12.68 -16.90 27.65
CA MET A 494 13.30 -15.59 27.76
C MET A 494 14.60 -15.69 28.54
N ALA A 495 15.68 -15.14 27.99
CA ALA A 495 16.95 -14.97 28.67
C ALA A 495 17.35 -13.50 28.74
N GLY A 496 18.16 -13.14 29.73
CA GLY A 496 18.75 -11.81 29.86
C GLY A 496 20.19 -11.88 30.34
N ALA A 497 21.04 -10.95 29.90
CA ALA A 497 22.44 -10.85 30.31
C ALA A 497 22.93 -9.39 30.29
N GLU A 498 23.92 -9.08 31.12
CA GLU A 498 24.64 -7.80 31.07
C GLU A 498 25.60 -7.80 29.88
N LEU A 499 25.59 -6.73 29.08
CA LEU A 499 26.57 -6.47 28.02
C LEU A 499 27.89 -5.94 28.61
N ASN A 500 28.99 -6.14 27.89
CA ASN A 500 30.23 -5.41 28.15
C ASN A 500 30.11 -3.96 27.63
N ALA A 501 31.06 -3.11 28.01
CA ALA A 501 31.06 -1.70 27.64
C ALA A 501 31.24 -1.47 26.12
N ASP A 502 31.75 -2.47 25.40
CA ASP A 502 31.92 -2.45 23.94
C ASP A 502 30.60 -2.64 23.17
N MET A 503 29.52 -3.05 23.85
CA MET A 503 28.18 -3.39 23.33
C MET A 503 28.14 -4.57 22.34
N ILE A 504 29.29 -5.00 21.82
CA ILE A 504 29.47 -6.12 20.88
C ILE A 504 29.85 -7.44 21.58
N SER A 505 29.88 -7.47 22.91
CA SER A 505 30.09 -8.70 23.68
C SER A 505 29.28 -8.73 24.98
N LEU A 506 28.96 -9.92 25.49
CA LEU A 506 28.14 -10.09 26.70
C LEU A 506 28.87 -10.80 27.84
N LYS A 507 28.52 -10.46 29.08
CA LYS A 507 29.05 -11.08 30.30
C LYS A 507 28.36 -12.41 30.53
N LYS A 508 28.86 -13.49 29.91
CA LYS A 508 28.25 -14.84 29.96
C LYS A 508 27.89 -15.34 31.37
N LYS A 509 28.64 -14.96 32.41
CA LYS A 509 28.34 -15.34 33.81
C LYS A 509 27.05 -14.71 34.37
N THR A 510 26.51 -13.68 33.72
CA THR A 510 25.29 -12.97 34.13
C THR A 510 24.03 -13.49 33.46
N ILE A 511 24.17 -14.44 32.51
CA ILE A 511 23.03 -15.00 31.79
C ILE A 511 22.05 -15.63 32.78
N LYS A 512 20.80 -15.23 32.67
CA LYS A 512 19.70 -15.74 33.48
C LYS A 512 18.51 -16.06 32.58
N VAL A 513 17.96 -17.26 32.72
CA VAL A 513 16.66 -17.62 32.15
C VAL A 513 15.59 -17.02 33.05
N MET A 514 14.64 -16.31 32.46
CA MET A 514 13.66 -15.49 33.15
C MET A 514 12.28 -15.53 32.48
N THR A 515 11.97 -16.59 31.74
CA THR A 515 10.65 -16.85 31.15
C THR A 515 9.53 -16.59 32.18
N PRO A 516 8.57 -15.68 31.90
CA PRO A 516 7.60 -15.22 32.90
C PRO A 516 6.62 -16.31 33.33
N ASP A 517 5.91 -16.91 32.37
CA ASP A 517 4.94 -17.99 32.57
C ASP A 517 4.70 -18.75 31.25
N ASN A 518 3.64 -19.57 31.20
CA ASN A 518 3.29 -20.38 30.04
C ASN A 518 2.68 -19.60 28.87
N THR A 519 2.44 -18.29 29.03
CA THR A 519 1.96 -17.42 27.94
C THR A 519 3.11 -16.90 27.08
N PHE A 520 4.35 -17.01 27.54
CA PHE A 520 5.51 -16.52 26.78
C PHE A 520 5.67 -17.28 25.46
N ARG A 521 5.58 -16.55 24.33
CA ARG A 521 6.04 -17.02 23.04
C ARG A 521 7.43 -16.45 22.72
N GLU A 522 7.52 -15.13 22.60
CA GLU A 522 8.69 -14.43 22.02
C GLU A 522 8.60 -12.91 22.23
N ALA A 523 9.41 -12.13 21.50
CA ALA A 523 9.35 -10.67 21.39
C ALA A 523 9.37 -9.94 22.74
N VAL A 524 10.41 -10.18 23.53
CA VAL A 524 10.65 -9.44 24.77
C VAL A 524 10.93 -7.97 24.47
N TYR A 525 10.39 -7.06 25.28
CA TYR A 525 10.76 -5.64 25.26
C TYR A 525 10.87 -5.07 26.68
N VAL A 526 11.94 -4.33 26.97
CA VAL A 526 12.22 -3.83 28.32
C VAL A 526 12.37 -2.31 28.35
N PHE A 527 11.58 -1.67 29.21
CA PHE A 527 11.71 -0.23 29.48
C PHE A 527 11.64 0.09 30.98
N TYR A 528 12.11 1.28 31.35
CA TYR A 528 12.11 1.76 32.73
C TYR A 528 11.21 2.97 32.91
N ARG A 529 10.37 2.94 33.95
CA ARG A 529 9.54 4.07 34.35
C ARG A 529 9.36 4.12 35.86
N LYS A 530 9.61 5.29 36.46
CA LYS A 530 9.33 5.62 37.88
C LYS A 530 9.72 4.52 38.88
N GLY A 531 10.93 3.95 38.75
CA GLY A 531 11.45 2.98 39.71
C GLY A 531 11.22 1.51 39.35
N LEU A 532 10.45 1.22 38.31
CA LEU A 532 10.11 -0.12 37.84
C LEU A 532 10.73 -0.40 36.46
N TYR A 533 11.11 -1.65 36.25
CA TYR A 533 11.45 -2.20 34.95
C TYR A 533 10.24 -2.97 34.44
N TYR A 534 9.76 -2.64 33.27
CA TYR A 534 8.62 -3.30 32.62
C TYR A 534 9.17 -4.26 31.57
N PHE A 535 8.66 -5.48 31.59
CA PHE A 535 9.01 -6.54 30.65
C PHE A 535 7.74 -6.88 29.87
N LEU A 536 7.71 -6.56 28.59
CA LEU A 536 6.63 -6.93 27.67
C LEU A 536 7.05 -8.18 26.89
N TRP A 537 6.08 -8.98 26.47
CA TRP A 537 6.29 -10.12 25.58
C TRP A 537 5.04 -10.41 24.77
N SER A 538 5.19 -11.18 23.69
CA SER A 538 4.05 -11.65 22.91
C SER A 538 3.62 -13.07 23.29
N GLU A 539 2.30 -13.27 23.32
CA GLU A 539 1.63 -14.56 23.50
C GLU A 539 1.00 -15.00 22.17
N ASP A 540 0.98 -16.31 21.93
CA ASP A 540 0.45 -16.99 20.74
C ASP A 540 1.36 -16.83 19.50
N ASP A 541 0.94 -17.36 18.35
CA ASP A 541 1.67 -17.32 17.08
C ASP A 541 1.38 -16.04 16.29
N THR A 542 2.37 -15.47 15.60
CA THR A 542 2.20 -14.23 14.81
C THR A 542 1.18 -14.35 13.67
N GLY A 543 0.89 -15.56 13.18
CA GLY A 543 -0.20 -15.82 12.23
C GLY A 543 -1.58 -16.03 12.87
N SER A 544 -1.67 -16.10 14.20
CA SER A 544 -2.92 -16.19 14.93
C SER A 544 -3.56 -14.82 15.09
N ALA A 545 -4.88 -14.73 14.88
CA ALA A 545 -5.64 -13.52 15.24
C ALA A 545 -5.50 -13.14 16.72
N ASN A 546 -5.12 -14.11 17.56
CA ASN A 546 -4.95 -13.95 19.00
C ASN A 546 -3.52 -13.53 19.41
N TYR A 547 -2.58 -13.32 18.50
CA TYR A 547 -1.26 -12.76 18.86
C TYR A 547 -1.46 -11.44 19.62
N LYS A 548 -0.87 -11.33 20.82
CA LYS A 548 -1.14 -10.23 21.76
C LYS A 548 0.04 -9.95 22.68
N VAL A 549 0.08 -8.76 23.26
CA VAL A 549 1.17 -8.35 24.18
C VAL A 549 0.73 -8.47 25.63
N ARG A 550 1.62 -9.01 26.47
CA ARG A 550 1.50 -9.06 27.92
C ARG A 550 2.66 -8.33 28.60
N TYR A 551 2.53 -8.07 29.90
CA TYR A 551 3.62 -7.49 30.68
C TYR A 551 3.82 -8.06 32.08
N ALA A 552 5.00 -7.81 32.62
CA ALA A 552 5.39 -8.00 34.01
C ALA A 552 6.26 -6.82 34.47
N THR A 553 6.50 -6.72 35.77
CA THR A 553 7.42 -5.73 36.33
C THR A 553 8.52 -6.37 37.17
N ALA A 554 9.65 -5.68 37.32
CA ALA A 554 10.74 -6.08 38.20
C ALA A 554 11.36 -4.89 38.94
N LYS A 555 12.18 -5.19 39.95
CA LYS A 555 12.96 -4.20 40.71
C LYS A 555 14.41 -4.06 40.25
N SER A 556 14.86 -4.92 39.33
CA SER A 556 16.18 -4.86 38.68
C SER A 556 16.12 -5.48 37.27
N PRO A 557 17.08 -5.15 36.37
CA PRO A 557 17.08 -5.65 34.99
C PRO A 557 17.17 -7.18 34.85
N LEU A 558 17.73 -7.87 35.85
CA LEU A 558 17.80 -9.34 35.90
C LEU A 558 17.03 -9.92 37.12
N GLY A 559 16.04 -9.17 37.61
CA GLY A 559 15.28 -9.46 38.82
C GLY A 559 14.27 -10.60 38.68
N GLN A 560 13.49 -10.82 39.73
CA GLN A 560 12.28 -11.65 39.67
C GLN A 560 11.15 -10.83 39.04
N LEU A 561 10.42 -11.45 38.12
CA LEU A 561 9.26 -10.84 37.47
C LEU A 561 8.03 -10.95 38.37
N THR A 562 7.27 -9.88 38.45
CA THR A 562 5.97 -9.80 39.12
C THR A 562 4.91 -9.57 38.04
N ILE A 563 4.03 -10.55 37.86
CA ILE A 563 3.00 -10.55 36.83
C ILE A 563 1.67 -10.07 37.46
N PRO A 564 1.10 -8.95 37.01
CA PRO A 564 -0.22 -8.50 37.46
C PRO A 564 -1.33 -9.48 37.06
N SER A 565 -2.46 -9.47 37.77
CA SER A 565 -3.60 -10.35 37.43
C SER A 565 -4.23 -10.02 36.08
N ASP A 566 -4.34 -8.74 35.73
CA ASP A 566 -4.61 -8.27 34.36
C ASP A 566 -3.32 -7.71 33.79
N ASN A 567 -2.69 -8.49 32.91
CA ASN A 567 -1.41 -8.15 32.32
C ASN A 567 -1.45 -8.01 30.81
N ILE A 568 -2.64 -7.91 30.20
CA ILE A 568 -2.75 -7.70 28.75
C ILE A 568 -2.51 -6.21 28.44
N VAL A 569 -1.50 -5.93 27.60
CA VAL A 569 -1.17 -4.58 27.14
C VAL A 569 -2.01 -4.21 25.93
N ILE A 570 -2.03 -5.06 24.91
CA ILE A 570 -2.82 -4.86 23.68
C ILE A 570 -3.26 -6.22 23.13
N MET A 571 -4.44 -6.27 22.54
CA MET A 571 -5.00 -7.45 21.90
C MET A 571 -5.93 -7.06 20.74
N LYS A 572 -6.34 -8.05 19.94
CA LYS A 572 -7.28 -7.88 18.83
C LYS A 572 -8.54 -7.08 19.19
N ASP A 573 -9.11 -6.42 18.18
CA ASP A 573 -10.42 -5.79 18.20
C ASP A 573 -11.25 -6.32 17.03
N ASP A 574 -12.07 -7.34 17.30
CA ASP A 574 -12.90 -8.01 16.31
C ASP A 574 -13.87 -7.03 15.61
N SER A 575 -14.33 -5.99 16.32
CA SER A 575 -15.29 -5.01 15.77
C SER A 575 -14.69 -4.14 14.66
N LYS A 576 -13.36 -4.05 14.60
CA LYS A 576 -12.60 -3.31 13.58
C LYS A 576 -11.80 -4.23 12.67
N ALA A 577 -11.94 -5.55 12.80
CA ALA A 577 -11.08 -6.54 12.15
C ALA A 577 -9.58 -6.25 12.37
N ILE A 578 -9.20 -5.89 13.60
CA ILE A 578 -7.80 -5.71 14.00
C ILE A 578 -7.35 -7.01 14.66
N PHE A 579 -6.39 -7.71 14.05
CA PHE A 579 -5.97 -9.05 14.47
C PHE A 579 -4.46 -9.14 14.69
N GLY A 580 -4.06 -9.99 15.64
CA GLY A 580 -2.65 -10.33 15.85
C GLY A 580 -1.75 -9.16 16.28
N THR A 581 -2.20 -8.36 17.25
CA THR A 581 -1.50 -7.16 17.75
C THR A 581 -0.35 -7.52 18.69
N GLY A 582 0.80 -7.91 18.15
CA GLY A 582 1.96 -8.34 18.94
C GLY A 582 3.29 -7.83 18.39
N HIS A 583 4.37 -8.39 18.93
CA HIS A 583 5.77 -7.98 18.75
C HIS A 583 5.94 -6.46 18.81
N ASN A 584 6.09 -5.93 20.02
CA ASN A 584 6.09 -4.50 20.24
C ASN A 584 7.45 -3.95 20.67
N SER A 585 7.61 -2.66 20.45
CA SER A 585 8.54 -1.77 21.15
C SER A 585 7.76 -0.64 21.84
N VAL A 586 8.46 0.19 22.63
CA VAL A 586 7.84 1.29 23.39
C VAL A 586 8.68 2.55 23.25
N LEU A 587 8.06 3.61 22.76
CA LEU A 587 8.66 4.94 22.66
C LEU A 587 8.26 5.80 23.86
N GLN A 588 9.24 6.42 24.51
CA GLN A 588 9.01 7.56 25.38
C GLN A 588 9.25 8.86 24.60
N ILE A 589 8.32 9.80 24.68
CA ILE A 589 8.56 11.14 24.12
C ILE A 589 9.70 11.82 24.91
N PRO A 590 10.75 12.32 24.23
CA PRO A 590 11.91 12.90 24.89
C PRO A 590 11.54 13.97 25.91
N GLY A 591 12.02 13.80 27.14
CA GLY A 591 11.79 14.74 28.24
C GLY A 591 10.38 14.73 28.83
N LYS A 592 9.50 13.81 28.43
CA LYS A 592 8.11 13.73 28.91
C LYS A 592 7.74 12.35 29.43
N ASP A 593 6.76 12.29 30.33
CA ASP A 593 6.11 11.04 30.75
C ASP A 593 4.95 10.66 29.81
N GLU A 594 5.19 10.76 28.51
CA GLU A 594 4.27 10.44 27.42
C GLU A 594 4.83 9.26 26.64
N TRP A 595 4.03 8.22 26.41
CA TRP A 595 4.51 6.93 25.91
C TRP A 595 3.62 6.41 24.77
N TYR A 596 4.23 5.69 23.85
CA TYR A 596 3.59 5.02 22.73
C TYR A 596 4.06 3.57 22.65
N ILE A 597 3.15 2.67 22.32
CA ILE A 597 3.48 1.30 21.91
C ILE A 597 3.54 1.29 20.38
N VAL A 598 4.61 0.72 19.82
CA VAL A 598 4.73 0.45 18.38
C VAL A 598 4.72 -1.05 18.23
N TYR A 599 3.86 -1.59 17.37
CA TYR A 599 3.61 -3.03 17.27
C TYR A 599 3.24 -3.38 15.83
N HIS A 600 3.18 -4.66 15.48
CA HIS A 600 2.56 -5.07 14.21
C HIS A 600 1.18 -5.68 14.44
N ARG A 601 0.34 -5.62 13.40
CA ARG A 601 -0.88 -6.44 13.30
C ARG A 601 -0.87 -7.21 11.99
N ILE A 602 -1.71 -8.25 11.90
CA ILE A 602 -1.98 -8.89 10.60
C ILE A 602 -2.64 -7.84 9.70
N SER A 603 -2.13 -7.71 8.47
CA SER A 603 -2.59 -6.69 7.52
C SER A 603 -4.09 -6.76 7.28
N ARG A 604 -4.71 -5.60 7.15
CA ARG A 604 -6.16 -5.48 6.94
C ARG A 604 -6.49 -5.25 5.48
N PRO A 605 -7.68 -5.70 5.04
CA PRO A 605 -8.67 -6.47 5.80
C PRO A 605 -8.51 -8.00 5.64
N ASP A 606 -7.80 -8.45 4.61
CA ASP A 606 -7.75 -9.82 4.11
C ASP A 606 -6.49 -10.59 4.52
N GLY A 607 -5.53 -9.94 5.19
CA GLY A 607 -4.28 -10.58 5.62
C GLY A 607 -4.52 -11.83 6.49
N ILE A 608 -5.64 -11.87 7.23
CA ILE A 608 -6.05 -13.02 8.05
C ILE A 608 -6.48 -14.24 7.23
N GLU A 609 -6.87 -14.04 5.96
CA GLU A 609 -7.35 -15.09 5.06
C GLU A 609 -6.21 -15.70 4.23
N LYS A 610 -5.01 -15.10 4.27
CA LYS A 610 -3.83 -15.64 3.58
C LYS A 610 -3.42 -16.99 4.17
N VAL A 611 -2.76 -17.81 3.34
CA VAL A 611 -2.29 -19.16 3.73
C VAL A 611 -1.44 -19.13 5.01
N TYR A 612 -0.62 -18.09 5.17
CA TYR A 612 0.11 -17.78 6.40
C TYR A 612 -0.04 -16.29 6.74
N PRO A 613 -0.99 -15.91 7.62
CA PRO A 613 -1.22 -14.51 7.96
C PRO A 613 0.00 -13.80 8.55
N GLY A 614 0.84 -14.57 9.26
CA GLY A 614 2.05 -14.10 9.93
C GLY A 614 3.14 -13.57 9.00
N THR A 615 3.03 -13.74 7.68
CA THR A 615 3.99 -13.17 6.71
C THR A 615 3.44 -11.93 5.99
N SER A 616 2.29 -11.40 6.41
CA SER A 616 1.66 -10.22 5.83
C SER A 616 1.15 -9.31 6.95
N ARG A 617 2.09 -8.64 7.62
CA ARG A 617 1.81 -7.76 8.76
C ARG A 617 2.08 -6.29 8.42
N GLU A 618 1.55 -5.40 9.25
CA GLU A 618 1.69 -3.95 9.12
C GLU A 618 1.98 -3.29 10.46
N VAL A 619 2.87 -2.30 10.46
CA VAL A 619 3.32 -1.59 11.67
C VAL A 619 2.32 -0.53 12.08
N CYS A 620 1.93 -0.55 13.35
CA CYS A 620 0.97 0.32 14.00
C CYS A 620 1.59 1.00 15.22
N MET A 621 0.97 2.11 15.65
CA MET A 621 1.35 2.83 16.85
C MET A 621 0.11 3.37 17.58
N ASP A 622 0.11 3.24 18.91
CA ASP A 622 -0.95 3.75 19.77
C ASP A 622 -0.36 4.29 21.09
N ARG A 623 -1.12 5.12 21.80
CA ARG A 623 -0.69 5.66 23.11
C ARG A 623 -0.64 4.55 24.16
N LEU A 624 0.45 4.53 24.93
CA LEU A 624 0.61 3.66 26.09
C LEU A 624 0.41 4.49 27.36
N GLU A 625 -0.60 4.14 28.16
CA GLU A 625 -0.94 4.87 29.38
C GLU A 625 -0.71 4.00 30.62
N PHE A 626 -0.51 4.67 31.76
CA PHE A 626 -0.28 4.01 33.03
C PHE A 626 -1.25 4.55 34.08
N GLU A 627 -1.77 3.66 34.91
CA GLU A 627 -2.51 4.03 36.09
C GLU A 627 -1.59 4.64 37.16
N LYS A 628 -2.19 5.22 38.20
CA LYS A 628 -1.44 5.87 39.30
C LYS A 628 -0.52 4.91 40.07
N ASP A 629 -0.88 3.63 40.15
CA ASP A 629 -0.10 2.59 40.82
C ASP A 629 1.05 2.03 39.94
N GLY A 630 1.14 2.48 38.69
CA GLY A 630 2.14 2.05 37.73
C GLY A 630 1.73 0.86 36.87
N SER A 631 0.52 0.31 37.03
CA SER A 631 -0.03 -0.68 36.09
C SER A 631 -0.22 -0.05 34.70
N ILE A 632 -0.03 -0.85 33.65
CA ILE A 632 -0.31 -0.42 32.27
C ILE A 632 -1.83 -0.45 32.07
N ARG A 633 -2.38 0.65 31.56
CA ARG A 633 -3.75 0.65 31.05
C ARG A 633 -3.77 -0.05 29.70
N ARG A 634 -4.66 -1.02 29.53
CA ARG A 634 -4.80 -1.73 28.25
C ARG A 634 -5.02 -0.75 27.10
N VAL A 635 -4.16 -0.85 26.10
CA VAL A 635 -4.23 -0.09 24.86
C VAL A 635 -5.39 -0.62 24.02
N ILE A 636 -6.18 0.31 23.49
CA ILE A 636 -7.24 0.01 22.53
C ILE A 636 -6.67 0.30 21.14
N PRO A 637 -6.45 -0.71 20.28
CA PRO A 637 -5.84 -0.47 18.98
C PRO A 637 -6.73 0.42 18.10
N SER A 638 -6.09 1.37 17.41
CA SER A 638 -6.77 2.29 16.48
C SER A 638 -6.62 1.86 15.01
N LEU A 639 -7.50 2.42 14.16
CA LEU A 639 -7.47 2.15 12.72
C LEU A 639 -6.37 2.90 12.01
#